data_AF-A0A0Q6URL9-F1
#
_entry.id   AF-A0A0Q6URL9-F1
#
_cell.length_a   1.000
_cell.length_b   1.000
_cell.length_c   1.000
_cell.angle_alpha   90.00
_cell.angle_beta   90.00
_cell.angle_gamma   90.00
#
_symmetry.space_group_name_H-M   'P 1'
#
loop_
_entity.id
_entity.type
_entity.pdbx_description
1 polymer ?
#
loop_
_entity_poly.entity_id
_entity_poly.type
_entity_poly.pdbx_seq_one_letter_code
_entity_poly.pdbx_strand_id
1 'polypeptide(L)'
;MASISGTSASETLTGTPENDTIYGNGGNDTLLGNEGNDTLIGADGNDRLEGGDGNDWLSGYGGVDTLIGGAGADTLYGGSGRDTLDGGAGADTIFLEFDQAVDTLTGGGGADLFQSSISSFITGNTIDTRDVITDFSVADGDRISFGMTDGRLPGFNEYLLWYGAITTPGFSLVRGAELPDPPERGFVSVSTWTGGGSTYVIVDTNSDGRLGDGDAVIELQGAPVLSASAFAPGAFTVLGGTTGADTWTGGAGAETYYGFTGDDLINGQDGADQLHGGDGADTIDGGAGDDALYGGMGADTLYGGAGNDTLYGGLSPMQGDSDTPGALNKLYGGDGNDTLYSSTGKDILDGGAGNDLLMSGVGQDNPGDMFYGGDGDDELRGFNTMMDGGTGADKIWLNAANTITGGAGADIFYGGFYDFFQWSKSSYSTVTDFNTAEGDRIDLGALPPSEGVNYVFRGAVTASNFSVALGQHYSATDSGGSFMQAWTWFSGGASYLFIDFDRDGQVSAQDMVVKFANGANITPGSFRLDYFKGAMGGDGADLFTGGVGDDVYYGGGGDDKIRGGDGADVLSGDTGADQIWGDAGNDRLYGGDGADILDGGAGDDRIAGGPGGDIIHGGDGSDAIFAIDFQAADSTVDVDILYGDAGNDYIAGGLSPHGEVHGGDGNDSISGAGQLFGDAGSDWIESLGGVVHGGDGDDTIQCRGWESASTLYGDAGYDKIYGSVQADLIYVELGDASANGGDGNDQIFIDGLRPGETARLADVAGGEGDDIIVIQSALGNTTAVSLHGDLGYDLLDLSRVKTGVTVDLSKDTAQETGVGRFVLQGFEVVLGGDYGAVLIGDGASNRLNGGAAFDRLSGGKGGDVLTGGGGDDALDGGEGLDTGVYSASASSYSLIRSADGSWTVWDLRADAPDGQDTLKSVEVLRFSDDVISLTQIVINALLRGGQAASAADLDAKIVSGVSTLDGAISEIIKAAGGSTSVATLAYEFFTGKVPGQGGIDYLVSPTGPNANNLNSAYYQSFNYENRYINFAVNLGKVGEGKEAFAAKYGSLSLFDATREAYKTIFGAAPTDAKIHAMIDSRADYLAAYGGDGTSGIGTKAAMVGWLLAEAQKADLGVMARANDAWLTDLADGSAPFAIDILDPAKGYYKADFIFGGG
;
A
#
# COMPACT_ATOMS: atom_id res chain seq x y z
N MET A 1 13.37 -33.21 -4.31
CA MET A 1 12.57 -32.12 -3.68
C MET A 1 11.95 -32.60 -2.41
N ALA A 2 12.78 -32.70 -1.38
CA ALA A 2 12.36 -32.70 0.01
C ALA A 2 12.36 -31.26 0.54
N SER A 3 11.37 -30.93 1.38
CA SER A 3 11.38 -29.72 2.19
C SER A 3 11.65 -30.14 3.64
N ILE A 4 12.71 -29.59 4.23
CA ILE A 4 13.19 -29.89 5.57
C ILE A 4 13.18 -28.58 6.37
N SER A 5 12.53 -28.58 7.53
CA SER A 5 12.47 -27.40 8.41
C SER A 5 12.93 -27.78 9.82
N GLY A 6 13.87 -27.00 10.35
CA GLY A 6 14.34 -27.04 11.73
C GLY A 6 13.38 -26.34 12.68
N THR A 7 13.83 -26.12 13.90
CA THR A 7 13.11 -25.42 14.97
C THR A 7 13.89 -24.19 15.40
N SER A 8 13.55 -23.60 16.55
CA SER A 8 14.33 -22.49 17.12
C SER A 8 15.53 -22.97 17.96
N ALA A 9 16.07 -24.15 17.69
CA ALA A 9 17.17 -24.75 18.43
C ALA A 9 18.32 -25.12 17.48
N SER A 10 19.56 -25.08 17.96
CA SER A 10 20.71 -25.51 17.17
C SER A 10 20.61 -26.97 16.71
N GLU A 11 20.54 -27.17 15.40
CA GLU A 11 20.26 -28.43 14.75
C GLU A 11 21.28 -28.75 13.64
N THR A 12 21.27 -30.00 13.20
CA THR A 12 21.99 -30.41 11.98
C THR A 12 20.99 -31.04 11.04
N LEU A 13 20.74 -30.36 9.94
CA LEU A 13 19.77 -30.75 8.92
C LEU A 13 20.55 -31.21 7.69
N THR A 14 20.18 -32.37 7.15
CA THR A 14 20.89 -32.98 6.02
C THR A 14 19.89 -33.33 4.94
N GLY A 15 20.13 -32.77 3.76
CA GLY A 15 19.44 -33.06 2.53
C GLY A 15 19.69 -34.47 2.02
N THR A 16 19.01 -34.77 0.94
CA THR A 16 19.13 -35.95 0.11
C THR A 16 20.04 -35.66 -1.09
N PRO A 17 20.35 -36.65 -1.95
CA PRO A 17 21.05 -36.39 -3.21
C PRO A 17 20.18 -35.77 -4.33
N GLU A 18 19.03 -35.16 -4.00
CA GLU A 18 18.14 -34.47 -4.93
C GLU A 18 18.06 -32.99 -4.53
N ASN A 19 17.58 -32.13 -5.44
CA ASN A 19 17.29 -30.72 -5.11
C ASN A 19 16.37 -30.62 -3.89
N ASP A 20 16.82 -29.96 -2.84
CA ASP A 20 16.16 -29.85 -1.55
C ASP A 20 16.00 -28.40 -1.09
N THR A 21 15.05 -28.17 -0.18
CA THR A 21 14.86 -26.87 0.47
C THR A 21 14.96 -27.08 1.97
N ILE A 22 15.96 -26.47 2.60
CA ILE A 22 16.30 -26.65 4.02
C ILE A 22 16.22 -25.31 4.74
N TYR A 23 15.38 -25.23 5.78
CA TYR A 23 15.24 -24.06 6.65
C TYR A 23 15.76 -24.37 8.06
N GLY A 24 16.73 -23.60 8.57
CA GLY A 24 17.24 -23.69 9.94
C GLY A 24 16.25 -23.13 10.96
N ASN A 25 15.69 -21.95 10.66
CA ASN A 25 14.79 -21.14 11.49
C ASN A 25 15.52 -20.36 12.59
N GLY A 26 15.83 -20.96 13.74
CA GLY A 26 16.45 -20.20 14.82
C GLY A 26 17.48 -21.02 15.59
N GLY A 27 18.51 -20.36 16.10
CA GLY A 27 19.64 -21.03 16.74
C GLY A 27 20.75 -21.31 15.75
N ASN A 28 21.92 -21.73 16.24
CA ASN A 28 23.09 -21.94 15.38
C ASN A 28 23.03 -23.31 14.70
N ASP A 29 22.64 -23.33 13.44
CA ASP A 29 22.34 -24.53 12.68
C ASP A 29 23.48 -24.96 11.75
N THR A 30 23.45 -26.23 11.36
CA THR A 30 24.29 -26.77 10.29
C THR A 30 23.41 -27.40 9.22
N LEU A 31 23.36 -26.78 8.05
CA LEU A 31 22.56 -27.22 6.91
C LEU A 31 23.50 -27.81 5.86
N LEU A 32 23.22 -29.04 5.43
CA LEU A 32 24.02 -29.78 4.45
C LEU A 32 23.14 -30.19 3.27
N GLY A 33 23.33 -29.61 2.09
CA GLY A 33 22.58 -29.93 0.86
C GLY A 33 22.94 -31.30 0.28
N ASN A 34 24.24 -31.52 0.04
CA ASN A 34 24.87 -32.70 -0.57
C ASN A 34 24.94 -32.65 -2.10
N GLU A 35 24.14 -33.45 -2.82
CA GLU A 35 24.14 -33.46 -4.29
C GLU A 35 22.78 -32.91 -4.74
N GLY A 36 22.72 -32.11 -5.79
CA GLY A 36 21.48 -31.50 -6.27
C GLY A 36 21.57 -29.98 -6.25
N ASN A 37 20.58 -29.30 -6.83
CA ASN A 37 20.49 -27.85 -6.74
C ASN A 37 19.61 -27.49 -5.55
N ASP A 38 20.24 -27.14 -4.45
CA ASP A 38 19.61 -26.99 -3.15
C ASP A 38 19.34 -25.52 -2.80
N THR A 39 18.42 -25.32 -1.86
CA THR A 39 18.11 -24.02 -1.26
C THR A 39 18.26 -24.14 0.25
N LEU A 40 19.26 -23.48 0.82
CA LEU A 40 19.58 -23.52 2.25
C LEU A 40 19.36 -22.13 2.87
N ILE A 41 18.55 -22.07 3.93
CA ILE A 41 18.19 -20.85 4.65
C ILE A 41 18.53 -21.01 6.12
N GLY A 42 19.49 -20.24 6.64
CA GLY A 42 19.90 -20.22 8.04
C GLY A 42 18.83 -19.60 8.95
N ALA A 43 18.47 -18.35 8.65
CA ALA A 43 17.57 -17.48 9.43
C ALA A 43 18.28 -16.86 10.65
N ASP A 44 17.74 -16.95 11.87
CA ASP A 44 18.36 -16.29 13.03
C ASP A 44 19.38 -17.21 13.73
N GLY A 45 20.66 -16.90 13.71
CA GLY A 45 21.69 -17.74 14.34
C GLY A 45 23.07 -17.54 13.73
N ASN A 46 24.10 -18.13 14.34
CA ASN A 46 25.39 -18.25 13.67
C ASN A 46 25.45 -19.61 12.96
N ASP A 47 25.08 -19.61 11.70
CA ASP A 47 24.77 -20.81 10.94
C ASP A 47 25.93 -21.24 10.04
N ARG A 48 25.91 -22.53 9.70
CA ARG A 48 26.82 -23.12 8.73
C ARG A 48 26.01 -23.78 7.63
N LEU A 49 26.10 -23.24 6.42
CA LEU A 49 25.43 -23.76 5.23
C LEU A 49 26.49 -24.35 4.29
N GLU A 50 26.31 -25.61 3.89
CA GLU A 50 27.13 -26.28 2.87
C GLU A 50 26.21 -26.79 1.76
N GLY A 51 26.30 -26.21 0.55
CA GLY A 51 25.51 -26.61 -0.63
C GLY A 51 25.91 -28.00 -1.11
N GLY A 52 27.15 -28.13 -1.56
CA GLY A 52 27.73 -29.40 -2.00
C GLY A 52 27.95 -29.43 -3.51
N ASP A 53 27.52 -30.49 -4.20
CA ASP A 53 27.59 -30.61 -5.66
C ASP A 53 26.26 -30.16 -6.28
N GLY A 54 26.27 -29.13 -7.13
CA GLY A 54 25.08 -28.61 -7.80
C GLY A 54 25.11 -27.10 -7.89
N ASN A 55 24.03 -26.49 -8.40
CA ASN A 55 23.90 -25.03 -8.40
C ASN A 55 22.99 -24.65 -7.24
N ASP A 56 23.60 -24.24 -6.13
CA ASP A 56 22.92 -24.06 -4.86
C ASP A 56 22.61 -22.59 -4.58
N TRP A 57 21.57 -22.36 -3.77
CA TRP A 57 21.22 -21.04 -3.23
C TRP A 57 21.31 -21.06 -1.71
N LEU A 58 22.21 -20.26 -1.14
CA LEU A 58 22.50 -20.21 0.29
C LEU A 58 22.23 -18.81 0.83
N SER A 59 21.45 -18.72 1.92
CA SER A 59 21.15 -17.46 2.62
C SER A 59 21.30 -17.62 4.13
N GLY A 60 22.25 -16.91 4.75
CA GLY A 60 22.48 -16.92 6.20
C GLY A 60 21.42 -16.15 6.99
N TYR A 61 21.05 -14.96 6.50
CA TYR A 61 20.13 -13.98 7.12
C TYR A 61 20.68 -13.25 8.34
N GLY A 62 20.71 -13.83 9.54
CA GLY A 62 20.92 -13.07 10.76
C GLY A 62 21.88 -13.73 11.73
N GLY A 63 23.14 -13.31 11.74
CA GLY A 63 24.16 -13.75 12.69
C GLY A 63 25.51 -13.84 12.01
N VAL A 64 26.48 -14.51 12.64
CA VAL A 64 27.83 -14.66 12.06
C VAL A 64 27.90 -16.01 11.38
N ASP A 65 27.72 -16.00 10.06
CA ASP A 65 27.44 -17.17 9.25
C ASP A 65 28.65 -17.65 8.44
N THR A 66 28.62 -18.93 8.08
CA THR A 66 29.58 -19.53 7.17
C THR A 66 28.86 -20.25 6.05
N LEU A 67 28.95 -19.72 4.83
CA LEU A 67 28.31 -20.27 3.64
C LEU A 67 29.39 -20.84 2.71
N ILE A 68 29.21 -22.08 2.30
CA ILE A 68 30.10 -22.78 1.37
C ILE A 68 29.25 -23.36 0.25
N GLY A 69 29.38 -22.81 -0.97
CA GLY A 69 28.66 -23.24 -2.16
C GLY A 69 29.03 -24.68 -2.51
N GLY A 70 30.28 -24.87 -2.91
CA GLY A 70 30.84 -26.20 -3.17
C GLY A 70 31.25 -26.35 -4.63
N ALA A 71 30.59 -27.19 -5.40
CA ALA A 71 30.91 -27.42 -6.80
C ALA A 71 29.67 -27.20 -7.67
N GLY A 72 29.74 -26.23 -8.57
CA GLY A 72 28.66 -25.81 -9.46
C GLY A 72 28.58 -24.30 -9.47
N ALA A 73 27.52 -23.73 -10.04
CA ALA A 73 27.35 -22.28 -10.09
C ALA A 73 26.39 -21.87 -8.97
N ASP A 74 26.96 -21.42 -7.85
CA ASP A 74 26.26 -21.19 -6.60
C ASP A 74 25.90 -19.71 -6.41
N THR A 75 24.90 -19.45 -5.58
CA THR A 75 24.47 -18.10 -5.18
C THR A 75 24.49 -17.98 -3.65
N LEU A 76 25.31 -17.08 -3.12
CA LEU A 76 25.52 -16.94 -1.67
C LEU A 76 25.14 -15.54 -1.17
N TYR A 77 24.34 -15.51 -0.11
CA TYR A 77 23.89 -14.32 0.60
C TYR A 77 24.15 -14.47 2.11
N GLY A 78 25.07 -13.70 2.69
CA GLY A 78 25.50 -13.80 4.09
C GLY A 78 24.41 -13.39 5.07
N GLY A 79 23.85 -12.20 4.89
CA GLY A 79 22.91 -11.57 5.78
C GLY A 79 23.54 -10.46 6.63
N SER A 80 23.02 -10.30 7.84
CA SER A 80 23.59 -9.39 8.84
C SER A 80 24.52 -10.14 9.77
N GLY A 81 25.77 -9.72 9.86
CA GLY A 81 26.83 -10.18 10.72
C GLY A 81 28.12 -10.30 9.92
N ARG A 82 29.19 -10.74 10.59
CA ARG A 82 30.53 -10.81 9.96
C ARG A 82 30.72 -12.16 9.29
N ASP A 83 30.29 -12.27 8.06
CA ASP A 83 30.09 -13.56 7.43
C ASP A 83 31.33 -14.03 6.65
N THR A 84 31.37 -15.34 6.40
CA THR A 84 32.39 -15.97 5.57
C THR A 84 31.70 -16.74 4.45
N LEU A 85 31.89 -16.26 3.21
CA LEU A 85 31.28 -16.82 2.00
C LEU A 85 32.39 -17.40 1.11
N ASP A 86 32.23 -18.65 0.70
CA ASP A 86 33.14 -19.37 -0.20
C ASP A 86 32.32 -20.04 -1.30
N GLY A 87 32.40 -19.52 -2.53
CA GLY A 87 31.68 -20.04 -3.70
C GLY A 87 32.12 -21.47 -4.03
N GLY A 88 33.44 -21.69 -4.05
CA GLY A 88 34.02 -23.00 -4.26
C GLY A 88 34.48 -23.19 -5.71
N ALA A 89 33.87 -24.09 -6.46
CA ALA A 89 34.29 -24.40 -7.83
C ALA A 89 33.13 -24.23 -8.80
N GLY A 90 33.23 -23.27 -9.69
CA GLY A 90 32.26 -22.98 -10.74
C GLY A 90 32.20 -21.48 -10.97
N ALA A 91 31.11 -20.99 -11.54
CA ALA A 91 30.94 -19.57 -11.79
C ALA A 91 29.90 -19.04 -10.80
N ASP A 92 30.40 -18.55 -9.67
CA ASP A 92 29.57 -18.29 -8.50
C ASP A 92 29.12 -16.83 -8.44
N THR A 93 27.97 -16.58 -7.81
CA THR A 93 27.47 -15.23 -7.52
C THR A 93 27.46 -15.01 -6.02
N ILE A 94 28.29 -14.08 -5.54
CA ILE A 94 28.45 -13.80 -4.11
C ILE A 94 28.01 -12.36 -3.86
N PHE A 95 27.02 -12.18 -2.99
CA PHE A 95 26.49 -10.87 -2.66
C PHE A 95 27.38 -10.14 -1.63
N LEU A 96 27.57 -8.84 -1.86
CA LEU A 96 28.19 -7.87 -0.96
C LEU A 96 27.05 -7.05 -0.32
N GLU A 97 26.89 -7.11 1.00
CA GLU A 97 25.63 -6.79 1.68
C GLU A 97 25.66 -5.56 2.60
N PHE A 98 24.53 -5.30 3.29
CA PHE A 98 24.18 -4.04 3.97
C PHE A 98 24.03 -4.19 5.49
N ASP A 99 25.12 -4.30 6.22
CA ASP A 99 24.96 -4.45 7.68
C ASP A 99 26.07 -3.79 8.52
N GLN A 100 27.05 -3.15 7.87
CA GLN A 100 28.24 -2.54 8.49
C GLN A 100 29.17 -3.54 9.17
N ALA A 101 28.97 -4.84 8.95
CA ALA A 101 29.95 -5.84 9.26
C ALA A 101 31.07 -5.85 8.21
N VAL A 102 32.04 -6.73 8.42
CA VAL A 102 33.18 -6.90 7.51
C VAL A 102 33.19 -8.36 7.16
N ASP A 103 32.80 -8.63 5.94
CA ASP A 103 32.65 -9.96 5.39
C ASP A 103 33.91 -10.39 4.66
N THR A 104 34.09 -11.71 4.59
CA THR A 104 35.18 -12.32 3.84
C THR A 104 34.59 -13.18 2.73
N LEU A 105 34.86 -12.77 1.49
CA LEU A 105 34.32 -13.39 0.29
C LEU A 105 35.46 -14.08 -0.48
N THR A 106 35.21 -15.30 -0.93
CA THR A 106 36.13 -16.10 -1.75
C THR A 106 35.33 -16.66 -2.91
N GLY A 107 35.72 -16.31 -4.15
CA GLY A 107 35.06 -16.84 -5.36
C GLY A 107 35.42 -18.31 -5.55
N GLY A 108 36.71 -18.60 -5.38
CA GLY A 108 37.27 -19.93 -5.59
C GLY A 108 37.70 -20.11 -7.04
N GLY A 109 37.13 -21.11 -7.71
CA GLY A 109 37.58 -21.54 -9.03
C GLY A 109 36.53 -21.36 -10.12
N GLY A 110 36.60 -20.28 -10.87
CA GLY A 110 35.92 -20.12 -12.15
C GLY A 110 35.81 -18.65 -12.52
N ALA A 111 34.67 -18.22 -13.04
CA ALA A 111 34.45 -16.83 -13.45
C ALA A 111 33.38 -16.23 -12.55
N ASP A 112 33.81 -15.68 -11.41
CA ASP A 112 32.91 -15.37 -10.31
C ASP A 112 32.38 -13.93 -10.36
N LEU A 113 31.17 -13.71 -9.86
CA LEU A 113 30.51 -12.42 -9.82
C LEU A 113 30.34 -11.96 -8.37
N PHE A 114 31.06 -10.92 -7.99
CA PHE A 114 30.89 -10.25 -6.71
C PHE A 114 29.89 -9.11 -6.89
N GLN A 115 28.67 -9.29 -6.39
CA GLN A 115 27.52 -8.46 -6.72
C GLN A 115 27.02 -7.64 -5.54
N SER A 116 26.82 -6.35 -5.76
CA SER A 116 26.11 -5.45 -4.85
C SER A 116 25.26 -4.47 -5.65
N SER A 117 24.36 -3.71 -5.03
CA SER A 117 23.83 -2.48 -5.66
C SER A 117 24.62 -1.27 -5.15
N ILE A 118 24.76 -0.18 -5.92
CA ILE A 118 25.49 0.97 -5.36
C ILE A 118 24.83 1.55 -4.10
N SER A 119 23.49 1.50 -4.07
CA SER A 119 22.70 1.89 -2.90
C SER A 119 23.06 1.06 -1.67
N SER A 120 23.69 -0.11 -1.86
CA SER A 120 24.29 -0.95 -0.83
C SER A 120 25.53 -0.41 -0.17
N PHE A 121 26.42 0.19 -0.96
CA PHE A 121 27.70 0.63 -0.40
C PHE A 121 27.58 1.86 0.49
N ILE A 122 26.60 2.74 0.23
CA ILE A 122 26.44 4.03 0.93
C ILE A 122 26.20 3.84 2.45
N THR A 123 25.80 2.65 2.89
CA THR A 123 25.53 2.36 4.31
C THR A 123 26.35 1.24 4.95
N GLY A 124 26.99 0.35 4.17
CA GLY A 124 27.63 -0.87 4.69
C GLY A 124 29.15 -0.94 4.51
N ASN A 125 29.66 -0.55 3.34
CA ASN A 125 31.03 -0.82 2.91
C ASN A 125 31.89 0.46 2.92
N THR A 126 32.02 1.06 4.10
CA THR A 126 32.79 2.30 4.29
C THR A 126 34.28 2.00 4.49
N ILE A 127 35.10 3.04 4.60
CA ILE A 127 36.53 2.89 4.88
C ILE A 127 36.84 2.00 6.11
N ASP A 128 35.97 1.99 7.13
CA ASP A 128 36.17 1.27 8.39
C ASP A 128 35.47 -0.11 8.43
N THR A 129 34.50 -0.34 7.54
CA THR A 129 33.63 -1.53 7.48
C THR A 129 33.66 -2.18 6.10
N ARG A 130 34.79 -2.08 5.40
CA ARG A 130 34.97 -2.62 4.04
C ARG A 130 35.07 -4.15 4.03
N ASP A 131 34.37 -4.76 3.11
CA ASP A 131 34.46 -6.18 2.81
C ASP A 131 35.75 -6.54 2.11
N VAL A 132 36.10 -7.81 2.24
CA VAL A 132 37.37 -8.34 1.76
C VAL A 132 37.12 -9.50 0.80
N ILE A 133 37.49 -9.30 -0.47
CA ILE A 133 37.54 -10.37 -1.47
C ILE A 133 38.96 -10.93 -1.48
N THR A 134 39.09 -12.24 -1.28
CA THR A 134 40.39 -12.85 -0.97
C THR A 134 41.17 -13.35 -2.19
N ASP A 135 40.52 -13.61 -3.31
CA ASP A 135 41.11 -14.30 -4.46
C ASP A 135 40.76 -13.73 -5.84
N PHE A 136 40.19 -12.52 -5.92
CA PHE A 136 39.75 -11.88 -7.17
C PHE A 136 40.78 -11.93 -8.32
N SER A 137 40.37 -12.50 -9.44
CA SER A 137 41.20 -12.74 -10.63
C SER A 137 40.47 -12.45 -11.94
N VAL A 138 40.79 -11.30 -12.56
CA VAL A 138 40.29 -10.94 -13.91
C VAL A 138 40.67 -12.00 -14.97
N ALA A 139 41.78 -12.73 -14.75
CA ALA A 139 42.26 -13.75 -15.66
C ALA A 139 41.42 -15.03 -15.64
N ASP A 140 40.84 -15.37 -14.48
CA ASP A 140 39.97 -16.52 -14.33
C ASP A 140 38.53 -16.20 -14.77
N GLY A 141 38.17 -14.91 -14.76
CA GLY A 141 36.93 -14.39 -15.35
C GLY A 141 36.15 -13.52 -14.39
N ASP A 142 36.67 -13.28 -13.19
CA ASP A 142 35.94 -12.63 -12.11
C ASP A 142 35.56 -11.19 -12.45
N ARG A 143 34.38 -10.79 -11.97
CA ARG A 143 33.81 -9.46 -12.17
C ARG A 143 33.21 -8.91 -10.89
N ILE A 144 33.30 -7.60 -10.74
CA ILE A 144 32.55 -6.85 -9.74
C ILE A 144 31.33 -6.24 -10.41
N SER A 145 30.15 -6.42 -9.81
CA SER A 145 28.91 -5.79 -10.25
C SER A 145 28.36 -4.88 -9.18
N PHE A 146 27.92 -3.71 -9.61
CA PHE A 146 27.24 -2.72 -8.79
C PHE A 146 25.73 -2.67 -9.08
N GLY A 147 25.20 -3.73 -9.71
CA GLY A 147 23.75 -3.93 -9.90
C GLY A 147 23.12 -3.01 -10.92
N MET A 148 23.91 -2.56 -11.90
CA MET A 148 23.48 -1.58 -12.92
C MET A 148 23.08 -2.23 -14.22
N THR A 149 22.20 -1.55 -14.95
CA THR A 149 21.89 -1.84 -16.36
C THR A 149 22.26 -0.59 -17.16
N ASP A 150 23.08 -0.74 -18.20
CA ASP A 150 23.53 0.34 -19.09
C ASP A 150 24.28 1.52 -18.42
N GLY A 151 25.03 1.24 -17.35
CA GLY A 151 25.91 2.20 -16.67
C GLY A 151 25.21 3.29 -15.87
N ARG A 152 23.88 3.22 -15.79
CA ARG A 152 23.04 4.10 -14.98
C ARG A 152 22.67 3.45 -13.66
N LEU A 153 22.65 4.28 -12.62
CA LEU A 153 22.22 3.86 -11.30
C LEU A 153 20.71 3.68 -11.17
N PRO A 154 20.20 2.51 -10.74
CA PRO A 154 18.80 2.34 -10.44
C PRO A 154 18.37 3.31 -9.33
N GLY A 155 17.43 4.21 -9.62
CA GLY A 155 16.92 5.20 -8.66
C GLY A 155 17.74 6.48 -8.51
N PHE A 156 18.90 6.60 -9.19
CA PHE A 156 19.67 7.84 -9.27
C PHE A 156 19.81 8.27 -10.73
N ASN A 157 19.70 9.57 -11.02
CA ASN A 157 19.92 10.11 -12.37
C ASN A 157 21.42 10.27 -12.68
N GLU A 158 22.26 9.33 -12.26
CA GLU A 158 23.72 9.46 -12.30
C GLU A 158 24.40 8.26 -13.00
N TYR A 159 25.51 8.54 -13.71
CA TYR A 159 26.32 7.56 -14.45
C TYR A 159 27.61 7.21 -13.72
N LEU A 160 28.11 5.98 -13.88
CA LEU A 160 29.46 5.64 -13.42
C LEU A 160 30.54 6.08 -14.41
N LEU A 161 31.58 6.71 -13.87
CA LEU A 161 32.76 7.10 -14.62
C LEU A 161 34.01 6.40 -14.10
N TRP A 162 34.70 5.67 -14.98
CA TRP A 162 35.96 5.00 -14.66
C TRP A 162 37.14 5.96 -14.75
N TYR A 163 37.72 6.33 -13.60
CA TYR A 163 38.90 7.21 -13.50
C TYR A 163 40.23 6.44 -13.41
N GLY A 164 40.19 5.12 -13.24
CA GLY A 164 41.38 4.29 -13.18
C GLY A 164 42.14 4.37 -11.86
N ALA A 165 43.45 4.18 -11.91
CA ALA A 165 44.28 4.13 -10.71
C ALA A 165 44.65 5.52 -10.21
N ILE A 166 44.40 5.81 -8.93
CA ILE A 166 44.85 7.01 -8.23
C ILE A 166 46.37 6.96 -8.11
N THR A 167 47.05 7.80 -8.91
CA THR A 167 48.52 7.89 -8.96
C THR A 167 49.08 9.09 -8.21
N THR A 168 48.22 9.89 -7.57
CA THR A 168 48.59 11.08 -6.80
C THR A 168 49.66 10.75 -5.75
N PRO A 169 50.88 11.34 -5.83
CA PRO A 169 51.95 11.01 -4.92
C PRO A 169 51.58 11.27 -3.47
N GLY A 170 51.66 10.23 -2.62
CA GLY A 170 51.37 10.34 -1.20
C GLY A 170 49.91 10.12 -0.81
N PHE A 171 49.04 9.73 -1.76
CA PHE A 171 47.68 9.29 -1.43
C PHE A 171 47.71 8.11 -0.45
N SER A 172 46.78 8.13 0.50
CA SER A 172 46.54 7.06 1.46
C SER A 172 45.05 6.95 1.70
N LEU A 173 44.56 5.72 1.90
CA LEU A 173 43.16 5.44 2.23
C LEU A 173 42.83 5.96 3.64
N VAL A 174 42.51 7.25 3.75
CA VAL A 174 42.09 7.94 4.97
C VAL A 174 40.95 8.91 4.67
N ARG A 175 40.05 9.08 5.63
CA ARG A 175 38.93 10.02 5.52
C ARG A 175 39.41 11.46 5.21
N GLY A 176 38.78 12.09 4.22
CA GLY A 176 39.07 13.41 3.69
C GLY A 176 40.16 13.45 2.62
N ALA A 177 40.65 12.31 2.15
CA ALA A 177 41.58 12.25 1.01
C ALA A 177 40.86 12.68 -0.27
N GLU A 178 41.52 13.51 -1.10
CA GLU A 178 40.97 13.97 -2.38
C GLU A 178 40.93 12.80 -3.38
N LEU A 179 39.77 12.60 -4.00
CA LEU A 179 39.52 11.64 -5.04
C LEU A 179 39.51 12.35 -6.42
N PRO A 180 39.87 11.64 -7.51
CA PRO A 180 39.55 12.11 -8.85
C PRO A 180 38.03 12.12 -9.02
N ASP A 181 37.46 13.28 -9.33
CA ASP A 181 36.01 13.46 -9.36
C ASP A 181 35.61 14.33 -10.57
N PRO A 182 34.46 14.06 -11.21
CA PRO A 182 33.97 14.86 -12.30
C PRO A 182 33.57 16.25 -11.81
N PRO A 183 33.83 17.31 -12.60
CA PRO A 183 33.50 18.68 -12.22
C PRO A 183 31.99 18.95 -12.19
N GLU A 184 31.19 18.07 -12.79
CA GLU A 184 29.75 18.21 -12.98
C GLU A 184 28.94 17.20 -12.15
N ARG A 185 27.74 17.62 -11.73
CA ARG A 185 26.78 16.74 -11.04
C ARG A 185 26.18 15.76 -12.04
N GLY A 186 25.85 14.55 -11.58
CA GLY A 186 25.30 13.51 -12.46
C GLY A 186 26.22 12.32 -12.67
N PHE A 187 27.38 12.28 -12.01
CA PHE A 187 28.37 11.23 -12.18
C PHE A 187 28.91 10.75 -10.83
N VAL A 188 29.17 9.45 -10.74
CA VAL A 188 29.81 8.78 -9.61
C VAL A 188 31.15 8.23 -10.07
N SER A 189 32.23 8.64 -9.42
CA SER A 189 33.58 8.26 -9.82
C SER A 189 33.98 6.89 -9.26
N VAL A 190 34.52 6.01 -10.10
CA VAL A 190 35.13 4.74 -9.69
C VAL A 190 36.62 4.82 -9.95
N SER A 191 37.38 4.67 -8.86
CA SER A 191 38.83 4.72 -8.85
C SER A 191 39.42 3.51 -8.14
N THR A 192 40.71 3.26 -8.36
CA THR A 192 41.45 2.22 -7.65
C THR A 192 42.70 2.76 -6.99
N TRP A 193 43.07 2.18 -5.85
CA TRP A 193 44.34 2.49 -5.21
C TRP A 193 44.99 1.22 -4.66
N THR A 194 46.30 1.09 -4.84
CA THR A 194 47.05 -0.07 -4.33
C THR A 194 47.91 0.34 -3.14
N GLY A 195 47.75 -0.36 -2.02
CA GLY A 195 48.47 -0.09 -0.79
C GLY A 195 48.45 -1.26 0.18
N GLY A 196 49.50 -1.42 0.98
CA GLY A 196 49.54 -2.46 2.03
C GLY A 196 49.54 -3.92 1.54
N GLY A 197 49.63 -4.17 0.22
CA GLY A 197 49.54 -5.50 -0.37
C GLY A 197 48.16 -5.83 -0.98
N SER A 198 47.21 -4.91 -0.91
CA SER A 198 45.86 -5.04 -1.46
C SER A 198 45.60 -3.95 -2.53
N THR A 199 44.64 -4.19 -3.42
CA THR A 199 44.04 -3.17 -4.27
C THR A 199 42.67 -2.83 -3.70
N TYR A 200 42.36 -1.54 -3.60
CA TYR A 200 41.09 -1.03 -3.13
C TYR A 200 40.30 -0.49 -4.31
N VAL A 201 39.05 -0.90 -4.44
CA VAL A 201 38.07 -0.24 -5.31
C VAL A 201 37.39 0.83 -4.48
N ILE A 202 37.45 2.07 -4.95
CA ILE A 202 36.93 3.26 -4.25
C ILE A 202 35.86 3.87 -5.14
N VAL A 203 34.67 4.09 -4.59
CA VAL A 203 33.56 4.69 -5.31
C VAL A 203 33.08 5.93 -4.55
N ASP A 204 33.20 7.10 -5.18
CA ASP A 204 32.72 8.38 -4.62
C ASP A 204 31.22 8.51 -4.86
N THR A 205 30.43 7.92 -3.97
CA THR A 205 28.98 7.77 -4.17
C THR A 205 28.19 9.04 -3.88
N ASN A 206 28.83 10.06 -3.33
CA ASN A 206 28.18 11.35 -3.03
C ASN A 206 28.74 12.52 -3.87
N SER A 207 29.73 12.24 -4.73
CA SER A 207 30.34 13.15 -5.70
C SER A 207 30.81 14.46 -5.06
N ASP A 208 31.48 14.35 -3.90
CA ASP A 208 32.10 15.51 -3.22
C ASP A 208 33.62 15.59 -3.43
N GLY A 209 34.17 14.64 -4.19
CA GLY A 209 35.58 14.50 -4.51
C GLY A 209 36.43 14.14 -3.30
N ARG A 210 35.85 13.58 -2.23
CA ARG A 210 36.55 13.31 -0.98
C ARG A 210 36.11 12.03 -0.29
N LEU A 211 37.08 11.16 -0.06
CA LEU A 211 36.89 9.90 0.65
C LEU A 211 36.24 10.09 2.05
N GLY A 212 35.03 9.57 2.26
CA GLY A 212 34.17 9.80 3.42
C GLY A 212 33.35 8.58 3.86
N ASP A 213 32.33 8.81 4.70
CA ASP A 213 31.34 7.77 5.08
C ASP A 213 30.31 7.54 3.99
N GLY A 214 30.13 8.52 3.11
CA GLY A 214 29.21 8.43 1.98
C GLY A 214 29.87 7.84 0.75
N ASP A 215 30.92 7.03 0.91
CA ASP A 215 31.71 6.40 -0.16
C ASP A 215 31.90 4.91 0.08
N ALA A 216 32.00 4.17 -1.01
CA ALA A 216 32.24 2.73 -1.01
C ALA A 216 33.73 2.41 -1.05
N VAL A 217 34.15 1.44 -0.25
CA VAL A 217 35.48 0.83 -0.36
C VAL A 217 35.36 -0.69 -0.31
N ILE A 218 35.92 -1.37 -1.31
CA ILE A 218 36.09 -2.84 -1.32
C ILE A 218 37.59 -3.15 -1.31
N GLU A 219 38.01 -4.08 -0.45
CA GLU A 219 39.39 -4.55 -0.42
C GLU A 219 39.57 -5.86 -1.22
N LEU A 220 40.46 -5.83 -2.22
CA LEU A 220 40.90 -7.01 -2.96
C LEU A 220 42.30 -7.42 -2.50
N GLN A 221 42.41 -8.60 -1.89
CA GLN A 221 43.71 -9.13 -1.48
C GLN A 221 44.58 -9.46 -2.70
N GLY A 222 45.91 -9.28 -2.58
CA GLY A 222 46.85 -9.72 -3.63
C GLY A 222 47.19 -8.68 -4.71
N ALA A 223 46.74 -7.43 -4.55
CA ALA A 223 47.04 -6.30 -5.44
C ALA A 223 46.79 -6.54 -6.95
N PRO A 224 45.59 -7.00 -7.35
CA PRO A 224 45.23 -7.13 -8.76
C PRO A 224 45.25 -5.76 -9.47
N VAL A 225 45.61 -5.75 -10.76
CA VAL A 225 45.52 -4.57 -11.62
C VAL A 225 44.17 -4.57 -12.30
N LEU A 226 43.36 -3.54 -12.04
CA LEU A 226 42.01 -3.42 -12.56
C LEU A 226 41.92 -2.43 -13.72
N SER A 227 40.96 -2.70 -14.60
CA SER A 227 40.46 -1.79 -15.63
C SER A 227 38.93 -1.87 -15.63
N ALA A 228 38.25 -1.06 -16.45
CA ALA A 228 36.80 -1.16 -16.65
C ALA A 228 36.32 -2.60 -16.95
N SER A 229 37.15 -3.43 -17.59
CA SER A 229 36.84 -4.84 -17.88
C SER A 229 36.80 -5.78 -16.68
N ALA A 230 37.26 -5.33 -15.50
CA ALA A 230 37.13 -6.07 -14.25
C ALA A 230 35.72 -5.96 -13.64
N PHE A 231 34.84 -5.17 -14.25
CA PHE A 231 33.46 -4.97 -13.83
C PHE A 231 32.50 -5.64 -14.82
N ALA A 232 31.27 -5.89 -14.37
CA ALA A 232 30.24 -6.45 -15.22
C ALA A 232 30.08 -5.63 -16.52
N PRO A 233 29.84 -6.28 -17.68
CA PRO A 233 29.61 -5.57 -18.94
C PRO A 233 28.51 -4.51 -18.80
N GLY A 234 28.75 -3.32 -19.36
CA GLY A 234 27.83 -2.19 -19.23
C GLY A 234 27.98 -1.40 -17.93
N ALA A 235 28.94 -1.71 -17.05
CA ALA A 235 29.19 -0.91 -15.84
C ALA A 235 29.67 0.53 -16.15
N PHE A 236 30.37 0.73 -17.27
CA PHE A 236 30.89 2.03 -17.71
C PHE A 236 30.51 2.24 -19.18
N THR A 237 29.34 2.81 -19.42
CA THR A 237 28.83 3.15 -20.76
C THR A 237 29.19 4.57 -21.18
N VAL A 238 29.55 5.43 -20.22
CA VAL A 238 29.93 6.83 -20.45
C VAL A 238 31.44 7.02 -20.27
N LEU A 239 32.03 7.80 -21.17
CA LEU A 239 33.41 8.25 -21.11
C LEU A 239 33.46 9.76 -20.82
N GLY A 240 34.50 10.21 -20.12
CA GLY A 240 34.65 11.60 -19.71
C GLY A 240 36.09 12.08 -19.85
N GLY A 241 36.24 13.34 -20.23
CA GLY A 241 37.48 14.09 -20.29
C GLY A 241 37.93 14.60 -18.91
N THR A 242 38.62 15.72 -18.92
CA THR A 242 39.23 16.37 -17.76
C THR A 242 38.76 17.82 -17.67
N THR A 243 39.31 18.58 -16.73
CA THR A 243 39.00 20.03 -16.62
C THR A 243 39.86 20.90 -17.55
N GLY A 244 40.43 20.35 -18.62
CA GLY A 244 41.25 21.10 -19.57
C GLY A 244 41.11 20.57 -20.98
N ALA A 245 41.64 21.31 -21.96
CA ALA A 245 41.48 20.99 -23.37
C ALA A 245 41.89 19.53 -23.71
N ASP A 246 40.89 18.76 -24.09
CA ASP A 246 40.98 17.35 -24.40
C ASP A 246 40.89 17.09 -25.91
N THR A 247 41.40 15.95 -26.32
CA THR A 247 41.27 15.46 -27.69
C THR A 247 40.83 14.02 -27.63
N TRP A 248 39.60 13.77 -28.07
CA TRP A 248 39.02 12.44 -28.08
C TRP A 248 38.64 12.02 -29.50
N THR A 249 38.78 10.73 -29.76
CA THR A 249 38.37 10.12 -31.03
C THR A 249 37.69 8.80 -30.70
N GLY A 250 36.43 8.67 -31.13
CA GLY A 250 35.57 7.53 -30.94
C GLY A 250 35.93 6.33 -31.80
N GLY A 251 35.05 5.34 -31.74
CA GLY A 251 35.19 4.01 -32.31
C GLY A 251 34.43 3.87 -33.62
N ALA A 252 33.71 2.76 -33.75
CA ALA A 252 32.82 2.49 -34.89
C ALA A 252 31.43 2.07 -34.39
N GLY A 253 31.17 2.28 -33.09
CA GLY A 253 29.95 1.92 -32.39
C GLY A 253 29.30 3.18 -31.82
N ALA A 254 28.14 3.03 -31.17
CA ALA A 254 27.52 4.14 -30.47
C ALA A 254 28.26 4.42 -29.16
N GLU A 255 28.77 5.64 -29.00
CA GLU A 255 29.53 6.05 -27.83
C GLU A 255 28.96 7.33 -27.17
N THR A 256 29.13 7.44 -25.85
CA THR A 256 28.77 8.65 -25.09
C THR A 256 30.01 9.26 -24.46
N TYR A 257 30.32 10.51 -24.79
CA TYR A 257 31.51 11.22 -24.33
C TYR A 257 31.20 12.63 -23.82
N TYR A 258 31.78 12.98 -22.67
CA TYR A 258 31.72 14.32 -22.08
C TYR A 258 33.11 14.98 -22.03
N GLY A 259 33.30 16.14 -22.65
CA GLY A 259 34.52 16.95 -22.59
C GLY A 259 34.70 17.67 -21.24
N PHE A 260 33.59 18.03 -20.61
CA PHE A 260 33.49 18.79 -19.35
C PHE A 260 33.92 20.25 -19.49
N THR A 261 35.19 20.59 -19.28
CA THR A 261 35.62 22.00 -19.33
C THR A 261 36.93 22.11 -20.08
N GLY A 262 37.09 23.08 -20.95
CA GLY A 262 38.25 23.22 -21.82
C GLY A 262 37.81 23.57 -23.23
N ASP A 263 38.76 23.89 -24.11
CA ASP A 263 38.44 23.99 -25.53
C ASP A 263 38.71 22.61 -26.15
N ASP A 264 37.67 21.80 -26.30
CA ASP A 264 37.77 20.38 -26.60
C ASP A 264 37.64 20.08 -28.09
N LEU A 265 38.36 19.03 -28.52
CA LEU A 265 38.27 18.48 -29.87
C LEU A 265 37.75 17.05 -29.80
N ILE A 266 36.48 16.86 -30.18
CA ILE A 266 35.75 15.61 -30.03
C ILE A 266 35.36 15.12 -31.42
N ASN A 267 35.67 13.86 -31.75
CA ASN A 267 35.32 13.25 -33.03
C ASN A 267 34.72 11.85 -32.81
N GLY A 268 33.45 11.65 -33.16
CA GLY A 268 32.70 10.39 -32.96
C GLY A 268 33.13 9.25 -33.88
N GLN A 269 33.35 9.56 -35.16
CA GLN A 269 33.62 8.62 -36.26
C GLN A 269 32.34 7.93 -36.77
N ASP A 270 32.31 6.60 -36.87
CA ASP A 270 31.10 5.88 -37.28
C ASP A 270 30.34 5.49 -35.99
N GLY A 271 29.04 5.71 -35.89
CA GLY A 271 28.33 5.49 -34.63
C GLY A 271 26.99 6.19 -34.58
N ALA A 272 26.23 5.97 -33.52
CA ALA A 272 25.13 6.87 -33.17
C ALA A 272 25.52 7.46 -31.82
N ASP A 273 26.32 8.51 -31.87
CA ASP A 273 27.11 9.00 -30.75
C ASP A 273 26.37 10.08 -29.97
N GLN A 274 26.70 10.23 -28.68
CA GLN A 274 26.24 11.32 -27.84
C GLN A 274 27.46 12.08 -27.31
N LEU A 275 27.71 13.25 -27.87
CA LEU A 275 28.96 13.99 -27.67
C LEU A 275 28.67 15.34 -27.03
N HIS A 276 29.27 15.59 -25.86
CA HIS A 276 29.12 16.83 -25.11
C HIS A 276 30.46 17.55 -25.01
N GLY A 277 30.52 18.81 -25.47
CA GLY A 277 31.70 19.69 -25.33
C GLY A 277 31.85 20.14 -23.89
N GLY A 278 30.88 20.90 -23.41
CA GLY A 278 30.82 21.38 -22.03
C GLY A 278 31.12 22.88 -21.95
N ASP A 279 31.89 23.32 -20.96
CA ASP A 279 32.32 24.71 -20.86
C ASP A 279 33.57 24.94 -21.72
N GLY A 280 33.47 25.68 -22.83
CA GLY A 280 34.55 25.70 -23.81
C GLY A 280 34.27 26.49 -25.08
N ALA A 281 35.27 26.64 -25.94
CA ALA A 281 35.01 26.86 -27.37
C ALA A 281 35.30 25.54 -28.10
N ASP A 282 34.27 24.71 -28.17
CA ASP A 282 34.42 23.30 -28.52
C ASP A 282 34.25 23.07 -30.02
N THR A 283 34.94 22.04 -30.52
CA THR A 283 34.76 21.53 -31.88
C THR A 283 34.37 20.07 -31.80
N ILE A 284 33.13 19.78 -32.20
CA ILE A 284 32.54 18.44 -32.15
C ILE A 284 32.19 18.03 -33.58
N ASP A 285 32.60 16.83 -33.96
CA ASP A 285 32.35 16.20 -35.26
C ASP A 285 31.74 14.81 -34.98
N GLY A 286 30.45 14.63 -35.24
CA GLY A 286 29.73 13.38 -35.03
C GLY A 286 30.29 12.29 -35.95
N GLY A 287 30.17 12.53 -37.25
CA GLY A 287 30.80 11.70 -38.27
C GLY A 287 29.74 11.00 -39.12
N ALA A 288 29.56 9.69 -38.95
CA ALA A 288 28.59 8.91 -39.72
C ALA A 288 27.67 8.09 -38.81
N GLY A 289 26.37 8.24 -39.00
CA GLY A 289 25.28 7.66 -38.23
C GLY A 289 24.50 8.76 -37.52
N ASP A 290 23.48 8.40 -36.74
CA ASP A 290 22.53 9.38 -36.18
C ASP A 290 23.06 9.89 -34.83
N ASP A 291 23.75 11.03 -34.83
CA ASP A 291 24.50 11.56 -33.69
C ASP A 291 23.74 12.64 -32.91
N ALA A 292 24.02 12.80 -31.62
CA ALA A 292 23.51 13.88 -30.77
C ALA A 292 24.67 14.70 -30.19
N LEU A 293 24.78 15.96 -30.61
CA LEU A 293 25.89 16.84 -30.28
C LEU A 293 25.43 18.01 -29.40
N TYR A 294 26.17 18.27 -28.32
CA TYR A 294 25.87 19.34 -27.37
C TYR A 294 27.12 20.21 -27.21
N GLY A 295 27.04 21.48 -27.66
CA GLY A 295 28.14 22.44 -27.54
C GLY A 295 28.44 22.76 -26.08
N GLY A 296 27.42 23.19 -25.34
CA GLY A 296 27.54 23.56 -23.93
C GLY A 296 27.63 25.08 -23.74
N MET A 297 28.54 25.56 -22.90
CA MET A 297 28.76 27.00 -22.73
C MET A 297 29.95 27.47 -23.56
N GLY A 298 29.71 28.43 -24.44
CA GLY A 298 30.75 29.13 -25.18
C GLY A 298 30.48 29.18 -26.67
N ALA A 299 31.52 29.31 -27.48
CA ALA A 299 31.38 29.57 -28.92
C ALA A 299 31.80 28.34 -29.71
N ASP A 300 30.84 27.46 -29.93
CA ASP A 300 31.07 26.10 -30.37
C ASP A 300 30.86 25.93 -31.87
N THR A 301 31.49 24.89 -32.40
CA THR A 301 31.31 24.47 -33.79
C THR A 301 30.98 22.98 -33.81
N LEU A 302 29.77 22.66 -34.27
CA LEU A 302 29.22 21.31 -34.32
C LEU A 302 29.01 20.90 -35.78
N TYR A 303 29.48 19.71 -36.13
CA TYR A 303 29.25 19.06 -37.41
C TYR A 303 28.56 17.71 -37.14
N GLY A 304 27.31 17.54 -37.60
CA GLY A 304 26.61 16.26 -37.51
C GLY A 304 27.30 15.21 -38.37
N GLY A 305 27.35 15.48 -39.68
CA GLY A 305 28.06 14.65 -40.63
C GLY A 305 27.09 13.94 -41.57
N ALA A 306 27.04 12.62 -41.55
CA ALA A 306 26.14 11.84 -42.39
C ALA A 306 25.23 10.97 -41.53
N GLY A 307 23.93 11.22 -41.52
CA GLY A 307 22.97 10.59 -40.62
C GLY A 307 21.87 11.58 -40.27
N ASN A 308 20.89 11.18 -39.46
CA ASN A 308 19.89 12.10 -38.95
C ASN A 308 20.34 12.60 -37.59
N ASP A 309 21.06 13.71 -37.58
CA ASP A 309 21.77 14.22 -36.43
C ASP A 309 20.92 15.22 -35.63
N THR A 310 21.20 15.34 -34.33
CA THR A 310 20.58 16.34 -33.46
C THR A 310 21.65 17.21 -32.82
N LEU A 311 21.66 18.51 -33.13
CA LEU A 311 22.69 19.44 -32.70
C LEU A 311 22.10 20.53 -31.80
N TYR A 312 22.70 20.73 -30.64
CA TYR A 312 22.37 21.78 -29.69
C TYR A 312 23.56 22.73 -29.52
N GLY A 313 23.38 24.00 -29.87
CA GLY A 313 24.38 25.04 -29.61
C GLY A 313 24.59 25.35 -28.13
N GLY A 314 23.78 24.77 -27.23
CA GLY A 314 23.85 24.95 -25.78
C GLY A 314 23.79 23.62 -25.02
N LEU A 315 23.41 23.67 -23.75
CA LEU A 315 23.42 22.51 -22.84
C LEU A 315 22.24 21.53 -23.04
N SER A 316 21.02 21.99 -23.38
CA SER A 316 19.83 21.12 -23.50
C SER A 316 18.57 21.85 -24.01
N PRO A 317 17.66 21.19 -24.75
CA PRO A 317 16.40 21.78 -25.22
C PRO A 317 15.41 22.19 -24.11
N MET A 318 15.56 21.70 -22.87
CA MET A 318 14.55 21.86 -21.80
C MET A 318 14.96 22.80 -20.66
N GLN A 319 16.24 23.16 -20.53
CA GLN A 319 16.71 24.12 -19.52
C GLN A 319 17.20 25.38 -20.23
N GLY A 320 16.23 26.26 -20.56
CA GLY A 320 16.41 27.58 -21.19
C GLY A 320 17.86 27.95 -21.47
N ASP A 321 18.29 27.68 -22.70
CA ASP A 321 19.67 27.59 -23.20
C ASP A 321 20.59 28.65 -22.59
N SER A 322 21.14 28.34 -21.40
CA SER A 322 22.03 29.24 -20.67
C SER A 322 23.43 29.12 -21.26
N ASP A 323 23.61 29.71 -22.43
CA ASP A 323 24.92 29.90 -23.04
C ASP A 323 25.50 31.26 -22.59
N THR A 324 26.80 31.45 -22.81
CA THR A 324 27.47 32.72 -22.60
C THR A 324 26.80 33.80 -23.45
N PRO A 325 26.24 34.88 -22.85
CA PRO A 325 25.50 35.87 -23.62
C PRO A 325 26.33 36.47 -24.76
N GLY A 326 25.89 36.21 -26.00
CA GLY A 326 26.55 36.68 -27.22
C GLY A 326 27.62 35.74 -27.78
N ALA A 327 27.65 34.48 -27.34
CA ALA A 327 28.25 33.38 -28.07
C ALA A 327 27.72 33.32 -29.51
N LEU A 328 28.54 32.79 -30.41
CA LEU A 328 28.16 32.55 -31.79
C LEU A 328 28.48 31.09 -32.09
N ASN A 329 27.43 30.28 -32.05
CA ASN A 329 27.50 28.87 -32.35
C ASN A 329 27.28 28.63 -33.83
N LYS A 330 27.95 27.61 -34.35
CA LYS A 330 27.81 27.16 -35.73
C LYS A 330 27.45 25.70 -35.74
N LEU A 331 26.26 25.41 -36.25
CA LEU A 331 25.73 24.06 -36.34
C LEU A 331 25.56 23.74 -37.82
N TYR A 332 26.18 22.64 -38.24
CA TYR A 332 26.11 22.11 -39.59
C TYR A 332 25.57 20.69 -39.49
N GLY A 333 24.36 20.44 -39.99
CA GLY A 333 23.73 19.10 -40.01
C GLY A 333 24.53 18.16 -40.91
N GLY A 334 24.48 18.40 -42.21
CA GLY A 334 25.27 17.64 -43.18
C GLY A 334 24.38 16.87 -44.16
N ASP A 335 24.60 15.57 -44.31
CA ASP A 335 23.76 14.69 -45.14
C ASP A 335 22.79 13.90 -44.22
N GLY A 336 21.49 14.10 -44.35
CA GLY A 336 20.43 13.38 -43.62
C GLY A 336 19.37 14.34 -43.10
N ASN A 337 18.37 13.83 -42.36
CA ASN A 337 17.28 14.67 -41.85
C ASN A 337 17.63 15.14 -40.43
N ASP A 338 18.29 16.29 -40.34
CA ASP A 338 18.90 16.77 -39.12
C ASP A 338 17.96 17.64 -38.29
N THR A 339 18.22 17.77 -37.00
CA THR A 339 17.51 18.68 -36.10
C THR A 339 18.50 19.60 -35.38
N LEU A 340 18.43 20.91 -35.64
CA LEU A 340 19.36 21.90 -35.12
C LEU A 340 18.65 22.91 -34.23
N TYR A 341 19.20 23.14 -33.03
CA TYR A 341 18.71 24.12 -32.07
C TYR A 341 19.76 25.21 -31.79
N SER A 342 19.38 26.48 -31.98
CA SER A 342 20.24 27.62 -31.58
C SER A 342 20.28 27.81 -30.06
N SER A 343 21.21 28.64 -29.56
CA SER A 343 21.33 28.99 -28.15
C SER A 343 21.14 30.51 -27.96
N THR A 344 21.66 31.10 -26.87
CA THR A 344 21.68 32.56 -26.73
C THR A 344 22.77 33.19 -27.57
N GLY A 345 22.41 33.90 -28.63
CA GLY A 345 23.44 34.43 -29.51
C GLY A 345 22.93 35.01 -30.82
N LYS A 346 23.83 35.03 -31.80
CA LYS A 346 23.51 35.22 -33.22
C LYS A 346 24.09 34.03 -33.96
N ASP A 347 23.36 32.94 -33.88
CA ASP A 347 23.85 31.64 -34.29
C ASP A 347 23.60 31.41 -35.78
N ILE A 348 24.37 30.46 -36.33
CA ILE A 348 24.26 30.02 -37.71
C ILE A 348 23.92 28.54 -37.70
N LEU A 349 22.74 28.22 -38.22
CA LEU A 349 22.28 26.86 -38.43
C LEU A 349 22.17 26.61 -39.94
N ASP A 350 22.74 25.50 -40.38
CA ASP A 350 22.77 25.06 -41.77
C ASP A 350 22.40 23.57 -41.76
N GLY A 351 21.20 23.24 -42.24
CA GLY A 351 20.68 21.87 -42.25
C GLY A 351 21.51 20.99 -43.18
N GLY A 352 21.64 21.40 -44.44
CA GLY A 352 22.48 20.72 -45.41
C GLY A 352 21.64 20.01 -46.44
N ALA A 353 21.73 18.69 -46.52
CA ALA A 353 20.99 17.87 -47.49
C ALA A 353 20.11 16.85 -46.76
N GLY A 354 18.81 16.98 -46.92
CA GLY A 354 17.79 16.15 -46.27
C GLY A 354 16.64 17.04 -45.82
N ASN A 355 15.71 16.48 -45.07
CA ASN A 355 14.54 17.21 -44.59
C ASN A 355 14.79 17.63 -43.14
N ASP A 356 15.31 18.82 -42.95
CA ASP A 356 15.90 19.27 -41.69
C ASP A 356 14.91 20.08 -40.85
N LEU A 357 15.09 20.08 -39.53
CA LEU A 357 14.34 20.89 -38.58
C LEU A 357 15.27 21.90 -37.90
N LEU A 358 15.11 23.19 -38.20
CA LEU A 358 15.91 24.26 -37.61
C LEU A 358 15.05 25.10 -36.67
N MET A 359 15.44 25.19 -35.39
CA MET A 359 14.65 25.82 -34.34
C MET A 359 15.48 26.80 -33.51
N SER A 360 14.84 27.89 -33.08
CA SER A 360 15.42 28.77 -32.05
C SER A 360 15.33 28.13 -30.66
N GLY A 361 16.38 28.29 -29.84
CA GLY A 361 16.41 27.87 -28.44
C GLY A 361 15.34 28.52 -27.55
N VAL A 362 15.13 27.98 -26.35
CA VAL A 362 14.01 28.37 -25.45
C VAL A 362 14.32 29.68 -24.72
N GLY A 363 13.94 30.80 -25.32
CA GLY A 363 14.07 32.15 -24.74
C GLY A 363 13.84 33.22 -25.81
N GLN A 364 12.69 33.89 -25.76
CA GLN A 364 12.09 34.66 -26.86
C GLN A 364 12.80 35.99 -27.26
N ASP A 365 14.07 36.17 -26.91
CA ASP A 365 14.73 37.50 -26.91
C ASP A 365 16.00 37.59 -27.78
N ASN A 366 16.28 36.66 -28.71
CA ASN A 366 17.53 36.69 -29.51
C ASN A 366 17.36 37.30 -30.92
N PRO A 367 17.77 38.56 -31.16
CA PRO A 367 17.68 39.16 -32.49
C PRO A 367 18.84 38.75 -33.41
N GLY A 368 18.52 37.97 -34.46
CA GLY A 368 19.33 37.91 -35.69
C GLY A 368 20.12 36.63 -35.93
N ASP A 369 19.57 35.48 -35.54
CA ASP A 369 20.00 34.17 -36.01
C ASP A 369 19.81 34.02 -37.53
N MET A 370 20.54 33.06 -38.10
CA MET A 370 20.53 32.76 -39.53
C MET A 370 20.32 31.27 -39.75
N PHE A 371 19.17 30.89 -40.32
CA PHE A 371 18.80 29.52 -40.63
C PHE A 371 18.82 29.31 -42.14
N TYR A 372 19.50 28.24 -42.55
CA TYR A 372 19.54 27.76 -43.93
C TYR A 372 19.07 26.31 -43.91
N GLY A 373 17.93 26.02 -44.56
CA GLY A 373 17.44 24.65 -44.69
C GLY A 373 18.40 23.84 -45.55
N GLY A 374 18.44 24.15 -46.84
CA GLY A 374 19.42 23.57 -47.76
C GLY A 374 18.73 22.84 -48.91
N ASP A 375 19.09 21.57 -49.12
CA ASP A 375 18.48 20.69 -50.12
C ASP A 375 17.52 19.69 -49.43
N GLY A 376 16.21 19.85 -49.56
CA GLY A 376 15.18 18.92 -49.08
C GLY A 376 13.94 19.65 -48.59
N ASP A 377 12.95 18.93 -48.06
CA ASP A 377 11.72 19.55 -47.57
C ASP A 377 11.90 19.94 -46.09
N ASP A 378 12.41 21.16 -45.85
CA ASP A 378 12.89 21.59 -44.53
C ASP A 378 11.82 22.25 -43.68
N GLU A 379 12.04 22.29 -42.36
CA GLU A 379 11.16 22.90 -41.37
C GLU A 379 11.88 23.96 -40.54
N LEU A 380 11.52 25.25 -40.70
CA LEU A 380 12.24 26.37 -40.07
C LEU A 380 11.35 27.15 -39.10
N ARG A 381 11.78 27.20 -37.83
CA ARG A 381 11.06 27.80 -36.69
C ARG A 381 11.91 28.81 -35.92
N GLY A 382 12.04 30.03 -36.44
CA GLY A 382 12.81 31.11 -35.83
C GLY A 382 11.98 32.20 -35.16
N PHE A 383 12.60 32.99 -34.27
CA PHE A 383 12.03 34.24 -33.74
C PHE A 383 12.97 35.41 -34.05
N ASN A 384 12.52 36.39 -34.83
CA ASN A 384 13.34 37.48 -35.36
C ASN A 384 14.60 36.98 -36.10
N THR A 385 14.40 35.94 -36.91
CA THR A 385 15.43 35.16 -37.60
C THR A 385 15.40 35.47 -39.11
N MET A 386 16.57 35.42 -39.76
CA MET A 386 16.64 35.29 -41.22
C MET A 386 16.59 33.82 -41.58
N MET A 387 15.55 33.43 -42.31
CA MET A 387 15.29 32.04 -42.71
C MET A 387 15.28 31.94 -44.24
N ASP A 388 15.99 30.96 -44.76
CA ASP A 388 16.05 30.59 -46.18
C ASP A 388 15.81 29.09 -46.28
N GLY A 389 14.68 28.68 -46.88
CA GLY A 389 14.30 27.27 -47.02
C GLY A 389 15.28 26.53 -47.93
N GLY A 390 15.63 27.13 -49.07
CA GLY A 390 16.60 26.56 -50.00
C GLY A 390 15.92 25.89 -51.18
N THR A 391 16.07 24.58 -51.36
CA THR A 391 15.41 23.84 -52.42
C THR A 391 14.58 22.69 -51.85
N GLY A 392 13.33 22.55 -52.29
CA GLY A 392 12.39 21.58 -51.72
C GLY A 392 11.07 22.26 -51.39
N ALA A 393 10.13 21.52 -50.81
CA ALA A 393 8.84 22.04 -50.37
C ALA A 393 8.88 22.35 -48.88
N ASP A 394 9.41 23.53 -48.54
CA ASP A 394 9.78 23.87 -47.16
C ASP A 394 8.58 24.35 -46.35
N LYS A 395 8.61 24.13 -45.04
CA LYS A 395 7.60 24.62 -44.09
C LYS A 395 8.22 25.61 -43.12
N ILE A 396 7.82 26.89 -43.26
CA ILE A 396 8.47 27.99 -42.54
C ILE A 396 7.46 28.77 -41.69
N TRP A 397 7.80 28.99 -40.42
CA TRP A 397 6.90 29.65 -39.46
C TRP A 397 6.86 31.18 -39.65
N LEU A 398 5.64 31.72 -39.61
CA LEU A 398 5.33 33.14 -39.80
C LEU A 398 5.29 33.95 -38.49
N ASN A 399 5.82 33.40 -37.39
CA ASN A 399 5.89 34.02 -36.07
C ASN A 399 6.79 35.28 -36.03
N ALA A 400 7.06 35.85 -34.85
CA ALA A 400 7.45 37.26 -34.67
C ALA A 400 8.69 37.73 -35.48
N ALA A 401 8.50 38.76 -36.32
CA ALA A 401 9.55 39.55 -37.00
C ALA A 401 10.53 38.83 -37.96
N ASN A 402 10.22 37.63 -38.46
CA ASN A 402 11.15 36.92 -39.35
C ASN A 402 11.28 37.58 -40.72
N THR A 403 12.44 37.37 -41.35
CA THR A 403 12.63 37.62 -42.79
C THR A 403 12.79 36.27 -43.47
N ILE A 404 11.85 35.94 -44.35
CA ILE A 404 11.68 34.59 -44.87
C ILE A 404 11.86 34.61 -46.39
N THR A 405 12.68 33.69 -46.88
CA THR A 405 12.80 33.30 -48.28
C THR A 405 12.40 31.83 -48.34
N GLY A 406 11.36 31.49 -49.11
CA GLY A 406 10.95 30.10 -49.31
C GLY A 406 12.03 29.36 -50.10
N GLY A 407 12.51 29.99 -51.17
CA GLY A 407 13.48 29.37 -52.06
C GLY A 407 12.80 28.73 -53.25
N ALA A 408 13.23 27.53 -53.62
CA ALA A 408 12.75 26.84 -54.81
C ALA A 408 11.93 25.60 -54.45
N GLY A 409 10.61 25.70 -54.59
CA GLY A 409 9.71 24.56 -54.56
C GLY A 409 8.28 24.98 -54.24
N ALA A 410 7.55 24.15 -53.49
CA ALA A 410 6.15 24.38 -53.19
C ALA A 410 5.97 24.63 -51.69
N ASP A 411 6.34 25.83 -51.25
CA ASP A 411 6.59 26.09 -49.83
C ASP A 411 5.32 26.38 -49.04
N ILE A 412 5.33 26.04 -47.76
CA ILE A 412 4.25 26.24 -46.81
C ILE A 412 4.67 27.30 -45.79
N PHE A 413 3.98 28.42 -45.81
CA PHE A 413 4.15 29.48 -44.83
C PHE A 413 3.11 29.30 -43.73
N TYR A 414 3.55 28.83 -42.56
CA TYR A 414 2.68 28.36 -41.47
C TYR A 414 2.47 29.42 -40.38
N GLY A 415 1.22 29.64 -39.95
CA GLY A 415 0.88 30.53 -38.83
C GLY A 415 -0.38 30.09 -38.09
N GLY A 416 -0.21 29.34 -36.99
CA GLY A 416 -1.31 28.82 -36.15
C GLY A 416 -1.76 29.72 -34.99
N PHE A 417 -2.98 29.53 -34.49
CA PHE A 417 -3.65 30.34 -33.45
C PHE A 417 -2.83 30.53 -32.16
N TYR A 418 -2.20 29.47 -31.64
CA TYR A 418 -1.46 29.50 -30.37
C TYR A 418 -0.08 30.17 -30.45
N ASP A 419 0.43 30.39 -31.67
CA ASP A 419 1.80 30.83 -31.90
C ASP A 419 1.95 32.37 -31.86
N PHE A 420 0.84 33.14 -31.69
CA PHE A 420 0.81 34.61 -31.89
C PHE A 420 0.60 35.48 -30.64
N PHE A 421 0.56 34.93 -29.43
CA PHE A 421 0.29 35.69 -28.19
C PHE A 421 1.35 36.74 -27.77
N GLN A 422 2.26 37.17 -28.65
CA GLN A 422 3.40 38.03 -28.30
C GLN A 422 3.65 39.20 -29.26
N TRP A 423 2.61 39.89 -29.73
CA TRP A 423 2.78 41.07 -30.57
C TRP A 423 3.16 42.35 -29.81
N SER A 424 4.16 43.08 -30.32
CA SER A 424 4.40 44.49 -29.98
C SER A 424 4.69 45.35 -31.23
N LYS A 425 3.63 45.95 -31.80
CA LYS A 425 3.57 47.14 -32.69
C LYS A 425 4.50 47.25 -33.93
N SER A 426 5.46 46.35 -34.17
CA SER A 426 6.53 46.50 -35.18
C SER A 426 7.15 45.20 -35.72
N SER A 427 6.63 44.02 -35.36
CA SER A 427 7.31 42.72 -35.52
C SER A 427 6.47 41.68 -36.27
N TYR A 428 6.01 41.98 -37.49
CA TYR A 428 5.42 40.97 -38.38
C TYR A 428 6.47 40.32 -39.29
N SER A 429 6.26 39.07 -39.65
CA SER A 429 7.08 38.37 -40.62
C SER A 429 6.97 38.96 -42.03
N THR A 430 8.09 38.99 -42.74
CA THR A 430 8.17 39.40 -44.16
C THR A 430 8.60 38.22 -45.01
N VAL A 431 7.71 37.77 -45.89
CA VAL A 431 7.99 36.78 -46.93
C VAL A 431 8.47 37.50 -48.19
N THR A 432 9.61 37.09 -48.73
CA THR A 432 10.33 37.83 -49.77
C THR A 432 10.07 37.34 -51.20
N ASP A 433 9.57 36.12 -51.38
CA ASP A 433 9.50 35.44 -52.68
C ASP A 433 8.21 34.65 -52.97
N PHE A 434 7.21 34.66 -52.08
CA PHE A 434 5.92 33.94 -52.23
C PHE A 434 5.33 33.92 -53.66
N ASN A 435 5.14 32.72 -54.21
CA ASN A 435 4.70 32.46 -55.57
C ASN A 435 3.76 31.23 -55.68
N THR A 436 2.45 31.50 -55.69
CA THR A 436 1.41 30.46 -55.89
C THR A 436 1.55 29.60 -57.16
N ALA A 437 2.30 30.06 -58.18
CA ALA A 437 2.52 29.32 -59.41
C ALA A 437 3.63 28.26 -59.31
N GLU A 438 4.55 28.42 -58.35
CA GLU A 438 5.57 27.42 -58.00
C GLU A 438 4.99 26.36 -57.06
N GLY A 439 4.00 26.74 -56.25
CA GLY A 439 3.24 25.79 -55.43
C GLY A 439 2.90 26.36 -54.06
N ASP A 440 3.45 27.52 -53.72
CA ASP A 440 3.44 28.08 -52.38
C ASP A 440 2.03 28.25 -51.81
N ARG A 441 1.87 27.91 -50.53
CA ARG A 441 0.61 28.02 -49.79
C ARG A 441 0.82 28.60 -48.41
N ILE A 442 -0.23 29.22 -47.90
CA ILE A 442 -0.34 29.69 -46.52
C ILE A 442 -1.15 28.64 -45.74
N ASP A 443 -0.68 28.26 -44.57
CA ASP A 443 -1.35 27.33 -43.68
C ASP A 443 -1.62 28.03 -42.34
N LEU A 444 -2.88 28.03 -41.89
CA LEU A 444 -3.30 28.67 -40.64
C LEU A 444 -3.36 27.67 -39.47
N GLY A 445 -2.94 26.41 -39.69
CA GLY A 445 -3.02 25.33 -38.72
C GLY A 445 -4.42 24.70 -38.62
N ALA A 446 -4.51 23.65 -37.81
CA ALA A 446 -5.76 23.06 -37.36
C ALA A 446 -6.20 23.76 -36.06
N LEU A 447 -7.45 24.21 -35.98
CA LEU A 447 -8.03 24.71 -34.75
C LEU A 447 -8.38 23.53 -33.82
N PRO A 448 -8.32 23.70 -32.49
CA PRO A 448 -8.82 22.67 -31.57
C PRO A 448 -10.29 22.36 -31.89
N PRO A 449 -10.70 21.08 -31.81
CA PRO A 449 -12.10 20.70 -32.00
C PRO A 449 -13.06 21.45 -31.06
N SER A 450 -12.57 21.92 -29.90
CA SER A 450 -13.36 22.56 -28.85
C SER A 450 -13.77 24.01 -29.11
N GLU A 451 -13.27 24.66 -30.16
CA GLU A 451 -13.62 26.07 -30.41
C GLU A 451 -14.60 26.30 -31.58
N GLY A 452 -14.88 25.31 -32.44
CA GLY A 452 -15.93 25.41 -33.48
C GLY A 452 -15.81 26.59 -34.47
N VAL A 453 -14.72 27.38 -34.44
CA VAL A 453 -14.65 28.63 -35.18
C VAL A 453 -14.22 28.39 -36.64
N ASN A 454 -15.02 28.86 -37.58
CA ASN A 454 -14.71 28.81 -39.00
C ASN A 454 -14.05 30.11 -39.48
N TYR A 455 -13.21 30.02 -40.52
CA TYR A 455 -12.58 31.19 -41.13
C TYR A 455 -13.47 31.76 -42.25
N VAL A 456 -13.50 33.09 -42.37
CA VAL A 456 -14.18 33.78 -43.48
C VAL A 456 -13.21 34.69 -44.22
N PHE A 457 -13.07 34.49 -45.54
CA PHE A 457 -12.24 35.35 -46.38
C PHE A 457 -13.04 36.57 -46.84
N ARG A 458 -12.82 37.72 -46.18
CA ARG A 458 -13.54 38.97 -46.44
C ARG A 458 -12.98 39.76 -47.62
N GLY A 459 -11.75 39.45 -48.04
CA GLY A 459 -11.08 40.12 -49.16
C GLY A 459 -10.45 41.46 -48.76
N ALA A 460 -10.41 42.41 -49.69
CA ALA A 460 -9.65 43.64 -49.51
C ALA A 460 -10.28 44.59 -48.46
N VAL A 461 -9.47 45.10 -47.55
CA VAL A 461 -9.84 46.13 -46.57
C VAL A 461 -10.50 47.32 -47.28
N THR A 462 -11.69 47.72 -46.81
CA THR A 462 -12.52 48.75 -47.48
C THR A 462 -12.46 50.12 -46.80
N ALA A 463 -11.84 50.21 -45.62
CA ALA A 463 -11.67 51.44 -44.87
C ALA A 463 -10.78 52.45 -45.61
N SER A 464 -11.32 53.67 -45.85
CA SER A 464 -10.73 54.66 -46.78
C SER A 464 -9.42 55.33 -46.33
N ASN A 465 -8.95 55.06 -45.09
CA ASN A 465 -7.70 55.58 -44.53
C ASN A 465 -6.94 54.51 -43.72
N PHE A 466 -7.09 53.23 -44.09
CA PHE A 466 -6.46 52.14 -43.34
C PHE A 466 -4.93 52.23 -43.35
N SER A 467 -4.34 51.87 -42.22
CA SER A 467 -2.91 51.64 -42.04
C SER A 467 -2.73 50.47 -41.10
N VAL A 468 -1.61 49.74 -41.20
CA VAL A 468 -1.25 48.69 -40.24
C VAL A 468 -0.88 49.33 -38.90
N ALA A 469 -1.88 49.62 -38.08
CA ALA A 469 -1.74 50.24 -36.77
C ALA A 469 -2.85 49.77 -35.83
N LEU A 470 -2.49 49.57 -34.56
CA LEU A 470 -3.41 49.22 -33.48
C LEU A 470 -4.70 50.05 -33.47
N GLY A 471 -5.85 49.38 -33.38
CA GLY A 471 -7.20 49.95 -33.33
C GLY A 471 -7.72 50.47 -34.67
N GLN A 472 -7.09 50.12 -35.80
CA GLN A 472 -7.63 50.43 -37.12
C GLN A 472 -8.63 49.37 -37.54
N HIS A 473 -9.86 49.78 -37.85
CA HIS A 473 -10.90 48.88 -38.33
C HIS A 473 -10.63 48.39 -39.75
N TYR A 474 -10.85 47.10 -40.01
CA TYR A 474 -10.78 46.52 -41.35
C TYR A 474 -11.93 47.00 -42.26
N SER A 475 -13.11 47.26 -41.69
CA SER A 475 -14.29 47.75 -42.41
C SER A 475 -15.13 48.68 -41.54
N ALA A 476 -15.89 49.57 -42.17
CA ALA A 476 -16.79 50.48 -41.46
C ALA A 476 -18.11 49.82 -40.99
N THR A 477 -18.39 48.59 -41.43
CA THR A 477 -19.64 47.85 -41.15
C THR A 477 -19.43 46.57 -40.35
N ASP A 478 -18.20 46.27 -39.97
CA ASP A 478 -17.86 45.06 -39.21
C ASP A 478 -17.67 45.44 -37.74
N SER A 479 -18.47 44.84 -36.86
CA SER A 479 -18.46 45.14 -35.43
C SER A 479 -18.65 43.86 -34.61
N GLY A 480 -17.73 42.91 -34.83
CA GLY A 480 -17.61 41.64 -34.14
C GLY A 480 -18.53 40.55 -34.67
N GLY A 481 -17.96 39.50 -35.26
CA GLY A 481 -18.69 38.35 -35.81
C GLY A 481 -18.30 37.05 -35.12
N SER A 482 -19.13 36.01 -35.21
CA SER A 482 -18.89 34.69 -34.60
C SER A 482 -17.67 33.93 -35.16
N PHE A 483 -17.05 34.44 -36.24
CA PHE A 483 -16.03 33.77 -37.06
C PHE A 483 -14.70 34.54 -37.10
N MET A 484 -13.59 33.83 -37.27
CA MET A 484 -12.28 34.44 -37.57
C MET A 484 -12.28 35.02 -38.99
N GLN A 485 -11.75 36.22 -39.17
CA GLN A 485 -11.85 36.91 -40.46
C GLN A 485 -10.47 37.12 -41.11
N ALA A 486 -10.36 36.74 -42.39
CA ALA A 486 -9.17 36.98 -43.20
C ALA A 486 -9.36 38.18 -44.15
N TRP A 487 -8.46 39.16 -44.04
CA TRP A 487 -8.47 40.40 -44.81
C TRP A 487 -7.15 40.62 -45.56
N THR A 488 -7.21 41.30 -46.71
CA THR A 488 -6.01 41.70 -47.48
C THR A 488 -5.91 43.21 -47.62
N TRP A 489 -4.68 43.74 -47.62
CA TRP A 489 -4.42 45.15 -47.92
C TRP A 489 -3.19 45.31 -48.80
N PHE A 490 -3.28 46.15 -49.83
CA PHE A 490 -2.17 46.43 -50.74
C PHE A 490 -1.66 47.85 -50.55
N SER A 491 -0.36 48.00 -50.24
CA SER A 491 0.25 49.31 -50.02
C SER A 491 1.75 49.29 -50.29
N GLY A 492 2.27 50.35 -50.91
CA GLY A 492 3.71 50.50 -51.13
C GLY A 492 4.37 49.44 -52.02
N GLY A 493 3.61 48.69 -52.80
CA GLY A 493 4.11 47.58 -53.64
C GLY A 493 4.13 46.22 -52.94
N ALA A 494 3.70 46.14 -51.68
CA ALA A 494 3.57 44.92 -50.90
C ALA A 494 2.11 44.58 -50.63
N SER A 495 1.84 43.30 -50.41
CA SER A 495 0.54 42.79 -49.95
C SER A 495 0.65 42.42 -48.47
N TYR A 496 -0.42 42.66 -47.73
CA TYR A 496 -0.54 42.34 -46.32
C TYR A 496 -1.75 41.41 -46.12
N LEU A 497 -1.56 40.32 -45.39
CA LEU A 497 -2.62 39.43 -44.91
C LEU A 497 -2.85 39.73 -43.43
N PHE A 498 -4.12 39.86 -43.03
CA PHE A 498 -4.55 40.02 -41.65
C PHE A 498 -5.52 38.88 -41.31
N ILE A 499 -5.32 38.24 -40.16
CA ILE A 499 -6.27 37.29 -39.59
C ILE A 499 -6.72 37.85 -38.24
N ASP A 500 -8.01 38.18 -38.17
CA ASP A 500 -8.70 38.72 -37.00
C ASP A 500 -9.07 37.55 -36.07
N PHE A 501 -8.25 37.33 -35.03
CA PHE A 501 -8.38 36.17 -34.14
C PHE A 501 -9.26 36.47 -32.92
N ASP A 502 -9.28 37.71 -32.43
CA ASP A 502 -10.12 38.12 -31.31
C ASP A 502 -11.54 38.53 -31.75
N ARG A 503 -11.77 38.58 -33.07
CA ARG A 503 -13.06 38.83 -33.72
C ARG A 503 -13.59 40.22 -33.40
N ASP A 504 -12.73 41.20 -33.18
CA ASP A 504 -13.13 42.56 -32.81
C ASP A 504 -13.27 43.52 -34.02
N GLY A 505 -12.88 43.06 -35.22
CA GLY A 505 -12.94 43.80 -36.47
C GLY A 505 -11.89 44.92 -36.60
N GLN A 506 -10.87 44.95 -35.74
CA GLN A 506 -9.79 45.93 -35.68
C GLN A 506 -8.44 45.26 -35.63
N VAL A 507 -7.40 45.94 -36.12
CA VAL A 507 -6.02 45.50 -35.92
C VAL A 507 -5.68 45.56 -34.43
N SER A 508 -5.49 44.40 -33.83
CA SER A 508 -5.28 44.11 -32.42
C SER A 508 -3.93 43.41 -32.20
N ALA A 509 -3.55 43.22 -30.92
CA ALA A 509 -2.37 42.46 -30.55
C ALA A 509 -2.57 40.94 -30.62
N GLN A 510 -3.82 40.52 -30.76
CA GLN A 510 -4.20 39.12 -30.89
C GLN A 510 -4.26 38.70 -32.37
N ASP A 511 -4.14 39.64 -33.32
CA ASP A 511 -4.21 39.35 -34.75
C ASP A 511 -2.88 38.97 -35.38
N MET A 512 -2.97 38.14 -36.40
CA MET A 512 -1.83 37.85 -37.27
C MET A 512 -1.73 38.90 -38.38
N VAL A 513 -0.52 39.41 -38.62
CA VAL A 513 -0.18 40.23 -39.78
C VAL A 513 1.04 39.65 -40.48
N VAL A 514 0.97 39.46 -41.79
CA VAL A 514 2.08 38.97 -42.61
C VAL A 514 2.27 39.88 -43.81
N LYS A 515 3.52 40.25 -44.10
CA LYS A 515 3.87 41.08 -45.26
C LYS A 515 4.50 40.24 -46.37
N PHE A 516 4.00 40.40 -47.58
CA PHE A 516 4.56 39.83 -48.80
C PHE A 516 5.23 40.92 -49.63
N ALA A 517 6.57 40.89 -49.71
CA ALA A 517 7.38 42.01 -50.19
C ALA A 517 7.14 42.38 -51.67
N ASN A 518 6.82 41.41 -52.53
CA ASN A 518 6.66 41.60 -53.97
C ASN A 518 5.21 41.83 -54.44
N GLY A 519 4.29 42.10 -53.51
CA GLY A 519 2.90 42.40 -53.87
C GLY A 519 2.11 41.19 -54.36
N ALA A 520 2.34 40.02 -53.75
CA ALA A 520 1.65 38.78 -54.08
C ALA A 520 0.12 38.92 -53.97
N ASN A 521 -0.63 38.31 -54.90
CA ASN A 521 -2.09 38.36 -54.89
C ASN A 521 -2.67 37.24 -54.01
N ILE A 522 -3.04 37.56 -52.78
CA ILE A 522 -3.57 36.59 -51.81
C ILE A 522 -5.08 36.41 -52.00
N THR A 523 -5.50 35.17 -52.22
CA THR A 523 -6.90 34.75 -52.45
C THR A 523 -7.21 33.47 -51.66
N PRO A 524 -8.46 32.98 -51.57
CA PRO A 524 -8.73 31.69 -50.93
C PRO A 524 -7.86 30.53 -51.48
N GLY A 525 -7.55 30.53 -52.77
CA GLY A 525 -6.66 29.52 -53.38
C GLY A 525 -5.16 29.66 -53.05
N SER A 526 -4.78 30.67 -52.26
CA SER A 526 -3.44 30.85 -51.71
C SER A 526 -3.23 30.04 -50.43
N PHE A 527 -4.29 29.44 -49.87
CA PHE A 527 -4.23 28.66 -48.63
C PHE A 527 -4.20 27.16 -48.92
N ARG A 528 -3.60 26.38 -48.01
CA ARG A 528 -3.42 24.93 -48.16
C ARG A 528 -4.74 24.15 -48.02
N LEU A 529 -5.60 24.55 -47.09
CA LEU A 529 -6.95 23.99 -46.88
C LEU A 529 -8.02 24.91 -47.46
N ASP A 530 -9.17 24.33 -47.80
CA ASP A 530 -10.36 25.07 -48.22
C ASP A 530 -11.09 25.68 -47.01
N TYR A 531 -10.38 26.51 -46.23
CA TYR A 531 -10.85 27.15 -45.00
C TYR A 531 -12.15 27.98 -45.13
N PHE A 532 -12.67 28.19 -46.34
CA PHE A 532 -13.66 29.23 -46.66
C PHE A 532 -14.90 28.70 -47.43
N LYS A 533 -15.41 27.49 -47.11
CA LYS A 533 -16.45 26.78 -47.90
C LYS A 533 -17.94 26.91 -47.49
N GLY A 534 -18.30 27.44 -46.31
CA GLY A 534 -19.68 27.31 -45.76
C GLY A 534 -20.75 28.30 -46.23
N ALA A 535 -22.02 27.89 -46.10
CA ALA A 535 -23.22 28.76 -46.21
C ALA A 535 -23.77 29.09 -44.80
N MET A 536 -24.30 30.31 -44.63
CA MET A 536 -24.68 30.86 -43.30
C MET A 536 -26.13 31.37 -43.28
N GLY A 537 -26.84 31.06 -42.19
CA GLY A 537 -28.13 31.62 -41.84
C GLY A 537 -28.02 32.99 -41.17
N GLY A 538 -29.15 33.55 -40.76
CA GLY A 538 -29.25 34.84 -40.07
C GLY A 538 -29.80 34.69 -38.66
N ASP A 539 -30.25 35.79 -38.05
CA ASP A 539 -30.78 35.78 -36.67
C ASP A 539 -32.20 35.16 -36.52
N GLY A 540 -32.70 34.37 -37.47
CA GLY A 540 -33.97 33.68 -37.28
C GLY A 540 -34.13 32.41 -38.10
N ALA A 541 -34.97 31.49 -37.60
CA ALA A 541 -35.24 30.15 -38.14
C ALA A 541 -35.04 29.96 -39.66
N ASP A 542 -33.97 29.26 -39.99
CA ASP A 542 -33.49 28.94 -41.32
C ASP A 542 -33.64 27.44 -41.64
N LEU A 543 -33.56 27.12 -42.93
CA LEU A 543 -33.67 25.76 -43.45
C LEU A 543 -32.54 25.49 -44.43
N PHE A 544 -31.66 24.56 -44.07
CA PHE A 544 -30.62 24.02 -44.94
C PHE A 544 -30.99 22.60 -45.40
N THR A 545 -30.61 22.28 -46.63
CA THR A 545 -30.79 20.94 -47.19
C THR A 545 -29.65 20.69 -48.15
N GLY A 546 -28.67 19.92 -47.68
CA GLY A 546 -27.53 19.52 -48.49
C GLY A 546 -27.85 18.41 -49.47
N GLY A 547 -26.83 18.10 -50.26
CA GLY A 547 -26.93 17.33 -51.49
C GLY A 547 -26.06 16.10 -51.46
N VAL A 548 -25.18 15.98 -52.45
CA VAL A 548 -24.17 14.93 -52.52
C VAL A 548 -22.81 15.59 -52.45
N GLY A 549 -21.94 15.06 -51.59
CA GLY A 549 -20.62 15.60 -51.23
C GLY A 549 -20.66 16.48 -49.99
N ASP A 550 -19.49 16.68 -49.40
CA ASP A 550 -19.28 17.38 -48.13
C ASP A 550 -19.82 18.83 -48.13
N ASP A 551 -20.90 19.05 -47.37
CA ASP A 551 -21.59 20.30 -47.18
C ASP A 551 -21.22 20.94 -45.82
N VAL A 552 -21.28 22.28 -45.74
CA VAL A 552 -20.95 23.03 -44.53
C VAL A 552 -22.00 24.11 -44.27
N TYR A 553 -22.79 23.95 -43.20
CA TYR A 553 -23.92 24.82 -42.85
C TYR A 553 -23.84 25.36 -41.41
N TYR A 554 -24.14 26.65 -41.25
CA TYR A 554 -24.28 27.32 -39.96
C TYR A 554 -25.67 27.97 -39.87
N GLY A 555 -26.44 27.60 -38.84
CA GLY A 555 -27.77 28.10 -38.54
C GLY A 555 -27.79 29.58 -38.17
N GLY A 556 -26.92 29.97 -37.22
CA GLY A 556 -26.79 31.35 -36.76
C GLY A 556 -27.65 31.62 -35.53
N GLY A 557 -28.84 32.18 -35.70
CA GLY A 557 -29.72 32.43 -34.56
C GLY A 557 -31.15 32.02 -34.82
N GLY A 558 -31.84 31.55 -33.77
CA GLY A 558 -33.21 31.06 -33.84
C GLY A 558 -33.28 29.56 -34.14
N ASP A 559 -34.48 28.99 -34.02
CA ASP A 559 -34.69 27.54 -34.11
C ASP A 559 -34.58 27.01 -35.56
N ASP A 560 -33.44 26.43 -35.89
CA ASP A 560 -33.01 26.07 -37.23
C ASP A 560 -33.26 24.60 -37.59
N LYS A 561 -33.30 24.33 -38.90
CA LYS A 561 -33.40 22.97 -39.45
C LYS A 561 -32.32 22.71 -40.47
N ILE A 562 -31.43 21.79 -40.17
CA ILE A 562 -30.25 21.51 -40.98
C ILE A 562 -30.22 20.04 -41.37
N ARG A 563 -30.03 19.76 -42.66
CA ARG A 563 -29.81 18.41 -43.19
C ARG A 563 -28.56 18.39 -44.04
N GLY A 564 -27.61 17.50 -43.71
CA GLY A 564 -26.36 17.28 -44.42
C GLY A 564 -26.57 16.63 -45.78
N GLY A 565 -27.15 15.43 -45.80
CA GLY A 565 -27.40 14.68 -47.03
C GLY A 565 -26.40 13.55 -47.19
N ASP A 566 -25.89 13.31 -48.40
CA ASP A 566 -24.82 12.31 -48.60
C ASP A 566 -23.46 13.03 -48.58
N GLY A 567 -22.56 12.75 -47.65
CA GLY A 567 -21.28 13.47 -47.57
C GLY A 567 -20.62 13.35 -46.20
N ALA A 568 -19.40 13.87 -46.03
CA ALA A 568 -18.87 14.11 -44.69
C ALA A 568 -19.10 15.58 -44.33
N ASP A 569 -20.23 15.86 -43.69
CA ASP A 569 -20.79 17.19 -43.54
C ASP A 569 -20.36 17.85 -42.22
N VAL A 570 -20.44 19.19 -42.17
CA VAL A 570 -20.20 19.98 -40.96
C VAL A 570 -21.38 20.91 -40.72
N LEU A 571 -22.15 20.63 -39.66
CA LEU A 571 -23.45 21.24 -39.39
C LEU A 571 -23.47 21.87 -37.99
N SER A 572 -23.86 23.14 -37.89
CA SER A 572 -23.95 23.88 -36.62
C SER A 572 -25.29 24.61 -36.49
N GLY A 573 -26.00 24.44 -35.37
CA GLY A 573 -27.22 25.19 -35.03
C GLY A 573 -26.94 26.60 -34.51
N ASP A 574 -25.88 26.72 -33.70
CA ASP A 574 -25.41 27.94 -33.02
C ASP A 574 -26.29 28.39 -31.84
N THR A 575 -27.35 29.18 -32.02
CA THR A 575 -28.20 29.61 -30.89
C THR A 575 -29.67 29.41 -31.22
N GLY A 576 -30.41 28.65 -30.42
CA GLY A 576 -31.78 28.28 -30.78
C GLY A 576 -32.12 26.89 -30.26
N ALA A 577 -33.36 26.44 -30.42
CA ALA A 577 -33.68 25.03 -30.23
C ALA A 577 -33.70 24.34 -31.60
N ASP A 578 -32.57 23.75 -31.96
CA ASP A 578 -32.22 23.37 -33.33
C ASP A 578 -32.50 21.89 -33.62
N GLN A 579 -32.67 21.59 -34.91
CA GLN A 579 -32.85 20.22 -35.41
C GLN A 579 -31.85 19.94 -36.51
N ILE A 580 -30.91 19.04 -36.25
CA ILE A 580 -29.77 18.77 -37.13
C ILE A 580 -29.73 17.27 -37.46
N TRP A 581 -29.67 16.95 -38.74
CA TRP A 581 -29.46 15.58 -39.25
C TRP A 581 -28.22 15.54 -40.15
N GLY A 582 -27.26 14.66 -39.84
CA GLY A 582 -26.14 14.35 -40.74
C GLY A 582 -26.63 13.63 -42.01
N ASP A 583 -27.55 12.68 -41.82
CA ASP A 583 -28.08 11.77 -42.83
C ASP A 583 -27.06 10.67 -43.20
N ALA A 584 -26.23 10.78 -44.23
CA ALA A 584 -25.32 9.69 -44.63
C ALA A 584 -23.88 10.13 -44.88
N GLY A 585 -22.95 9.55 -44.14
CA GLY A 585 -21.51 9.73 -44.21
C GLY A 585 -20.96 10.01 -42.81
N ASN A 586 -19.72 10.49 -42.73
CA ASN A 586 -19.05 10.70 -41.43
C ASN A 586 -19.09 12.19 -41.09
N ASP A 587 -20.08 12.59 -40.33
CA ASP A 587 -20.51 13.96 -40.14
C ASP A 587 -19.98 14.56 -38.84
N ARG A 588 -20.01 15.90 -38.78
CA ARG A 588 -19.75 16.67 -37.56
C ARG A 588 -20.93 17.56 -37.27
N LEU A 589 -21.61 17.29 -36.16
CA LEU A 589 -22.80 18.03 -35.74
C LEU A 589 -22.53 18.79 -34.43
N TYR A 590 -22.95 20.05 -34.38
CA TYR A 590 -22.90 20.88 -33.18
C TYR A 590 -24.25 21.58 -32.98
N GLY A 591 -24.91 21.35 -31.84
CA GLY A 591 -26.20 21.96 -31.51
C GLY A 591 -26.03 23.45 -31.23
N GLY A 592 -25.29 23.76 -30.16
CA GLY A 592 -25.00 25.12 -29.73
C GLY A 592 -25.69 25.44 -28.42
N ASP A 593 -26.11 26.69 -28.22
CA ASP A 593 -26.89 27.08 -27.05
C ASP A 593 -28.37 26.79 -27.29
N GLY A 594 -28.98 25.93 -26.47
CA GLY A 594 -30.42 25.64 -26.54
C GLY A 594 -30.75 24.19 -26.22
N ALA A 595 -32.00 23.79 -26.46
CA ALA A 595 -32.43 22.41 -26.25
C ALA A 595 -32.60 21.78 -27.62
N ASP A 596 -31.57 21.06 -28.05
CA ASP A 596 -31.39 20.66 -29.43
C ASP A 596 -31.73 19.18 -29.67
N ILE A 597 -32.00 18.86 -30.93
CA ILE A 597 -32.19 17.48 -31.39
C ILE A 597 -31.19 17.20 -32.50
N LEU A 598 -30.27 16.28 -32.24
CA LEU A 598 -29.20 15.89 -33.15
C LEU A 598 -29.30 14.40 -33.48
N ASP A 599 -29.03 14.07 -34.74
CA ASP A 599 -29.08 12.71 -35.29
C ASP A 599 -27.97 12.59 -36.34
N GLY A 600 -26.94 11.79 -36.05
CA GLY A 600 -25.79 11.60 -36.95
C GLY A 600 -26.23 10.92 -38.25
N GLY A 601 -26.91 9.79 -38.12
CA GLY A 601 -27.51 9.09 -39.24
C GLY A 601 -26.74 7.82 -39.54
N ALA A 602 -26.05 7.73 -40.67
CA ALA A 602 -25.29 6.54 -41.05
C ALA A 602 -23.84 6.89 -41.39
N GLY A 603 -22.88 6.30 -40.67
CA GLY A 603 -21.45 6.56 -40.79
C GLY A 603 -20.85 6.81 -39.40
N ASP A 604 -19.54 7.00 -39.33
CA ASP A 604 -18.89 7.26 -38.02
C ASP A 604 -18.91 8.77 -37.75
N ASP A 605 -19.82 9.20 -36.90
CA ASP A 605 -20.17 10.60 -36.68
C ASP A 605 -19.52 11.18 -35.44
N ARG A 606 -19.40 12.52 -35.41
CA ARG A 606 -18.97 13.26 -34.22
C ARG A 606 -20.01 14.30 -33.86
N ILE A 607 -20.65 14.13 -32.71
CA ILE A 607 -21.83 14.90 -32.33
C ILE A 607 -21.60 15.59 -30.98
N ALA A 608 -21.99 16.86 -30.91
CA ALA A 608 -21.94 17.65 -29.69
C ALA A 608 -23.21 18.48 -29.50
N GLY A 609 -23.86 18.32 -28.36
CA GLY A 609 -25.08 19.08 -28.01
C GLY A 609 -24.75 20.54 -27.73
N GLY A 610 -23.96 20.78 -26.69
CA GLY A 610 -23.63 22.13 -26.22
C GLY A 610 -24.45 22.47 -24.97
N PRO A 611 -24.54 23.76 -24.59
CA PRO A 611 -25.29 24.15 -23.41
C PRO A 611 -26.82 24.01 -23.59
N GLY A 612 -27.42 23.08 -22.84
CA GLY A 612 -28.86 22.99 -22.63
C GLY A 612 -29.29 21.55 -22.34
N GLY A 613 -30.56 21.22 -22.58
CA GLY A 613 -31.07 19.86 -22.37
C GLY A 613 -31.31 19.18 -23.71
N ASP A 614 -30.32 18.42 -24.16
CA ASP A 614 -30.25 17.92 -25.52
C ASP A 614 -30.72 16.46 -25.68
N ILE A 615 -31.16 16.12 -26.88
CA ILE A 615 -31.43 14.74 -27.29
C ILE A 615 -30.53 14.42 -28.47
N ILE A 616 -29.63 13.45 -28.28
CA ILE A 616 -28.63 13.09 -29.28
C ILE A 616 -28.75 11.60 -29.62
N HIS A 617 -28.78 11.32 -30.91
CA HIS A 617 -28.70 9.99 -31.51
C HIS A 617 -27.43 9.91 -32.37
N GLY A 618 -26.57 8.92 -32.11
CA GLY A 618 -25.42 8.59 -32.96
C GLY A 618 -25.90 8.09 -34.32
N GLY A 619 -26.59 6.96 -34.31
CA GLY A 619 -27.20 6.36 -35.49
C GLY A 619 -26.59 5.00 -35.81
N ASP A 620 -26.40 4.70 -37.09
CA ASP A 620 -25.67 3.51 -37.55
C ASP A 620 -24.18 3.88 -37.73
N GLY A 621 -23.26 3.38 -36.90
CA GLY A 621 -21.84 3.71 -37.02
C GLY A 621 -21.08 3.57 -35.71
N SER A 622 -19.77 3.82 -35.73
CA SER A 622 -19.00 3.98 -34.49
C SER A 622 -18.84 5.46 -34.17
N ASP A 623 -19.73 5.98 -33.34
CA ASP A 623 -19.94 7.40 -33.15
C ASP A 623 -19.19 7.96 -31.94
N ALA A 624 -18.91 9.26 -31.98
CA ALA A 624 -18.30 9.99 -30.88
C ALA A 624 -19.22 11.12 -30.40
N ILE A 625 -19.90 10.90 -29.28
CA ILE A 625 -20.93 11.78 -28.73
C ILE A 625 -20.40 12.52 -27.49
N PHE A 626 -20.58 13.84 -27.46
CA PHE A 626 -20.13 14.71 -26.36
C PHE A 626 -21.27 15.61 -25.89
N ALA A 627 -21.63 15.55 -24.61
CA ALA A 627 -22.63 16.48 -24.04
C ALA A 627 -22.12 17.95 -24.01
N ILE A 628 -20.80 18.15 -23.84
CA ILE A 628 -20.13 19.45 -23.67
C ILE A 628 -20.83 20.40 -22.67
N ASP A 629 -20.87 19.99 -21.40
CA ASP A 629 -20.82 20.93 -20.29
C ASP A 629 -19.61 20.64 -19.40
N PHE A 630 -18.45 21.17 -19.80
CA PHE A 630 -17.24 21.13 -18.97
C PHE A 630 -17.02 22.44 -18.18
N GLN A 631 -17.93 23.43 -18.26
CA GLN A 631 -17.69 24.76 -17.69
C GLN A 631 -18.79 25.34 -16.79
N ALA A 632 -19.95 24.72 -16.60
CA ALA A 632 -20.98 25.25 -15.71
C ALA A 632 -21.38 24.28 -14.59
N ALA A 633 -20.86 24.52 -13.39
CA ALA A 633 -21.36 23.89 -12.15
C ALA A 633 -22.75 24.42 -11.70
N ASP A 634 -23.62 24.89 -12.60
CA ASP A 634 -24.90 25.50 -12.22
C ASP A 634 -25.98 25.40 -13.30
N SER A 635 -26.78 24.33 -13.24
CA SER A 635 -28.16 24.30 -13.74
C SER A 635 -28.82 22.96 -13.39
N THR A 636 -29.78 22.95 -12.47
CA THR A 636 -30.62 21.78 -12.17
C THR A 636 -31.66 21.48 -13.28
N VAL A 637 -31.39 21.90 -14.52
CA VAL A 637 -32.35 21.91 -15.64
C VAL A 637 -31.81 21.26 -16.90
N ASP A 638 -30.49 21.09 -17.01
CA ASP A 638 -29.85 20.51 -18.19
C ASP A 638 -29.71 19.00 -17.97
N VAL A 639 -30.59 18.28 -18.67
CA VAL A 639 -30.72 16.81 -18.65
C VAL A 639 -30.58 16.35 -20.08
N ASP A 640 -29.37 15.94 -20.43
CA ASP A 640 -29.07 15.35 -21.72
C ASP A 640 -29.51 13.89 -21.74
N ILE A 641 -30.03 13.48 -22.90
CA ILE A 641 -30.35 12.08 -23.20
C ILE A 641 -29.55 11.70 -24.44
N LEU A 642 -28.61 10.78 -24.25
CA LEU A 642 -27.66 10.35 -25.28
C LEU A 642 -27.90 8.89 -25.64
N TYR A 643 -27.97 8.61 -26.94
CA TYR A 643 -28.07 7.27 -27.52
C TYR A 643 -26.92 7.07 -28.50
N GLY A 644 -26.07 6.07 -28.29
CA GLY A 644 -25.11 5.62 -29.31
C GLY A 644 -25.83 4.96 -30.50
N ASP A 645 -26.91 4.23 -30.19
CA ASP A 645 -27.75 3.47 -31.13
C ASP A 645 -27.06 2.21 -31.65
N ALA A 646 -26.44 2.17 -32.84
CA ALA A 646 -25.90 0.94 -33.41
C ALA A 646 -24.43 1.06 -33.85
N GLY A 647 -23.54 0.33 -33.18
CA GLY A 647 -22.13 0.21 -33.47
C GLY A 647 -21.32 0.30 -32.19
N ASN A 648 -20.00 0.51 -32.30
CA ASN A 648 -19.16 0.62 -31.10
C ASN A 648 -18.88 2.11 -30.85
N ASP A 649 -19.55 2.67 -29.86
CA ASP A 649 -19.64 4.10 -29.65
C ASP A 649 -18.74 4.60 -28.53
N TYR A 650 -18.33 5.86 -28.63
CA TYR A 650 -17.65 6.60 -27.59
C TYR A 650 -18.56 7.72 -27.09
N ILE A 651 -19.07 7.58 -25.86
CA ILE A 651 -20.02 8.52 -25.28
C ILE A 651 -19.39 9.19 -24.05
N ALA A 652 -19.15 10.49 -24.17
CA ALA A 652 -18.74 11.35 -23.06
C ALA A 652 -19.94 12.17 -22.57
N GLY A 653 -20.65 11.61 -21.59
CA GLY A 653 -21.73 12.26 -20.87
C GLY A 653 -21.25 13.40 -19.98
N GLY A 654 -22.19 14.25 -19.56
CA GLY A 654 -21.93 15.37 -18.66
C GLY A 654 -21.64 14.95 -17.21
N LEU A 655 -21.22 15.92 -16.40
CA LEU A 655 -21.00 15.75 -14.95
C LEU A 655 -22.30 15.82 -14.13
N SER A 656 -23.44 16.07 -14.79
CA SER A 656 -24.74 16.20 -14.14
C SER A 656 -25.23 14.82 -13.64
N PRO A 657 -25.63 14.68 -12.37
CA PRO A 657 -26.18 13.42 -11.83
C PRO A 657 -27.59 13.10 -12.37
N HIS A 658 -28.09 13.87 -13.32
CA HIS A 658 -29.43 13.74 -13.88
C HIS A 658 -29.45 13.33 -15.35
N GLY A 659 -28.30 13.25 -16.02
CA GLY A 659 -28.21 12.77 -17.40
C GLY A 659 -28.54 11.29 -17.55
N GLU A 660 -28.96 10.91 -18.76
CA GLU A 660 -29.29 9.54 -19.15
C GLU A 660 -28.49 9.17 -20.41
N VAL A 661 -27.71 8.08 -20.34
CA VAL A 661 -26.83 7.64 -21.43
C VAL A 661 -27.06 6.17 -21.72
N HIS A 662 -27.28 5.86 -23.01
CA HIS A 662 -27.48 4.52 -23.54
C HIS A 662 -26.41 4.25 -24.60
N GLY A 663 -25.64 3.18 -24.43
CA GLY A 663 -24.66 2.69 -25.42
C GLY A 663 -25.38 2.25 -26.69
N GLY A 664 -26.17 1.19 -26.59
CA GLY A 664 -26.98 0.66 -27.67
C GLY A 664 -26.54 -0.74 -28.09
N ASP A 665 -26.53 -1.02 -29.40
CA ASP A 665 -26.04 -2.28 -29.95
C ASP A 665 -24.53 -2.18 -30.28
N GLY A 666 -23.66 -2.83 -29.52
CA GLY A 666 -22.23 -2.93 -29.81
C GLY A 666 -21.37 -2.88 -28.55
N ASN A 667 -20.05 -2.75 -28.72
CA ASN A 667 -19.15 -2.65 -27.57
C ASN A 667 -18.76 -1.20 -27.35
N ASP A 668 -19.41 -0.58 -26.38
CA ASP A 668 -19.39 0.87 -26.19
C ASP A 668 -18.43 1.31 -25.09
N SER A 669 -17.98 2.55 -25.19
CA SER A 669 -17.16 3.22 -24.19
C SER A 669 -17.90 4.43 -23.66
N ILE A 670 -18.42 4.31 -22.43
CA ILE A 670 -19.28 5.31 -21.81
C ILE A 670 -18.53 5.94 -20.64
N SER A 671 -18.55 7.27 -20.56
CA SER A 671 -18.06 8.02 -19.40
C SER A 671 -19.05 9.11 -18.99
N GLY A 672 -19.36 9.24 -17.70
CA GLY A 672 -20.31 10.26 -17.24
C GLY A 672 -20.83 10.07 -15.82
N ALA A 673 -21.84 10.85 -15.43
CA ALA A 673 -22.58 10.72 -14.18
C ALA A 673 -24.08 10.53 -14.45
N GLY A 674 -24.85 10.10 -13.44
CA GLY A 674 -26.31 9.95 -13.55
C GLY A 674 -26.75 8.51 -13.81
N GLN A 675 -27.51 8.27 -14.88
CA GLN A 675 -27.95 6.92 -15.28
C GLN A 675 -27.20 6.50 -16.54
N LEU A 676 -26.39 5.45 -16.43
CA LEU A 676 -25.60 4.90 -17.53
C LEU A 676 -26.06 3.47 -17.82
N PHE A 677 -26.33 3.19 -19.09
CA PHE A 677 -26.73 1.88 -19.60
C PHE A 677 -25.78 1.51 -20.75
N GLY A 678 -25.05 0.39 -20.63
CA GLY A 678 -24.29 -0.17 -21.76
C GLY A 678 -25.21 -0.77 -22.84
N ASP A 679 -26.31 -1.37 -22.40
CA ASP A 679 -27.31 -2.04 -23.22
C ASP A 679 -26.84 -3.37 -23.82
N ALA A 680 -26.42 -3.45 -25.09
CA ALA A 680 -26.16 -4.72 -25.76
C ALA A 680 -24.75 -4.82 -26.32
N GLY A 681 -23.84 -5.45 -25.58
CA GLY A 681 -22.52 -5.85 -26.01
C GLY A 681 -21.56 -5.91 -24.83
N SER A 682 -20.25 -5.90 -25.09
CA SER A 682 -19.24 -5.91 -24.02
C SER A 682 -18.69 -4.51 -23.83
N ASP A 683 -19.23 -3.81 -22.85
CA ASP A 683 -19.09 -2.37 -22.69
C ASP A 683 -18.03 -1.99 -21.65
N TRP A 684 -17.45 -0.82 -21.83
CA TRP A 684 -16.56 -0.17 -20.87
C TRP A 684 -17.23 1.09 -20.32
N ILE A 685 -17.62 1.06 -19.05
CA ILE A 685 -18.36 2.13 -18.41
C ILE A 685 -17.53 2.75 -17.29
N GLU A 686 -17.13 4.01 -17.45
CA GLU A 686 -16.48 4.82 -16.41
C GLU A 686 -17.50 5.78 -15.77
N SER A 687 -17.92 5.47 -14.55
CA SER A 687 -18.91 6.26 -13.82
C SER A 687 -18.26 7.21 -12.83
N LEU A 688 -18.72 8.46 -12.80
CA LEU A 688 -18.38 9.47 -11.80
C LEU A 688 -19.38 9.50 -10.63
N GLY A 689 -20.38 8.61 -10.65
CA GLY A 689 -21.40 8.45 -9.62
C GLY A 689 -22.81 8.32 -10.21
N GLY A 690 -23.70 7.59 -9.52
CA GLY A 690 -25.09 7.38 -9.93
C GLY A 690 -25.49 5.90 -10.04
N VAL A 691 -26.31 5.57 -11.04
CA VAL A 691 -26.78 4.20 -11.30
C VAL A 691 -26.19 3.72 -12.62
N VAL A 692 -25.54 2.56 -12.59
CA VAL A 692 -24.88 1.96 -13.76
C VAL A 692 -25.45 0.58 -14.00
N HIS A 693 -25.80 0.31 -15.25
CA HIS A 693 -26.20 -0.98 -15.78
C HIS A 693 -25.21 -1.36 -16.89
N GLY A 694 -24.54 -2.51 -16.76
CA GLY A 694 -23.72 -3.10 -17.83
C GLY A 694 -24.61 -3.40 -19.02
N GLY A 695 -25.46 -4.43 -18.89
CA GLY A 695 -26.42 -4.78 -19.93
C GLY A 695 -26.31 -6.25 -20.30
N ASP A 696 -26.45 -6.56 -21.59
CA ASP A 696 -26.22 -7.88 -22.18
C ASP A 696 -24.79 -7.98 -22.74
N GLY A 697 -23.88 -8.64 -22.05
CA GLY A 697 -22.54 -9.01 -22.52
C GLY A 697 -21.53 -9.05 -21.38
N ASP A 698 -20.24 -9.19 -21.72
CA ASP A 698 -19.18 -9.22 -20.69
C ASP A 698 -18.69 -7.78 -20.45
N ASP A 699 -19.21 -7.08 -19.44
CA ASP A 699 -18.99 -5.65 -19.25
C ASP A 699 -17.85 -5.32 -18.27
N THR A 700 -17.32 -4.10 -18.34
CA THR A 700 -16.39 -3.56 -17.35
C THR A 700 -16.87 -2.21 -16.84
N ILE A 701 -17.24 -2.17 -15.56
CA ILE A 701 -17.71 -0.98 -14.85
C ILE A 701 -16.61 -0.51 -13.91
N GLN A 702 -16.14 0.72 -14.09
CA GLN A 702 -15.16 1.37 -13.21
C GLN A 702 -15.74 2.67 -12.64
N CYS A 703 -15.86 2.74 -11.31
CA CYS A 703 -16.33 3.94 -10.64
C CYS A 703 -15.16 4.77 -10.13
N ARG A 704 -15.10 6.05 -10.50
CA ARG A 704 -14.09 7.02 -10.04
C ARG A 704 -14.70 8.20 -9.28
N GLY A 705 -15.96 8.06 -8.86
CA GLY A 705 -16.67 9.09 -8.11
C GLY A 705 -16.02 9.40 -6.77
N TRP A 706 -15.56 10.64 -6.58
CA TRP A 706 -15.01 11.11 -5.30
C TRP A 706 -16.10 11.66 -4.36
N GLU A 707 -17.29 12.00 -4.90
CA GLU A 707 -18.28 12.82 -4.22
C GLU A 707 -19.62 12.12 -3.93
N SER A 708 -19.90 10.93 -4.49
CA SER A 708 -21.18 10.23 -4.31
C SER A 708 -21.07 8.72 -4.45
N ALA A 709 -21.84 8.00 -3.62
CA ALA A 709 -22.03 6.56 -3.71
C ALA A 709 -22.75 6.16 -5.00
N SER A 710 -22.43 4.98 -5.50
CA SER A 710 -22.92 4.41 -6.76
C SER A 710 -23.74 3.15 -6.51
N THR A 711 -24.67 2.86 -7.43
CA THR A 711 -25.38 1.58 -7.49
C THR A 711 -25.04 0.90 -8.80
N LEU A 712 -24.41 -0.27 -8.72
CA LEU A 712 -23.79 -0.96 -9.85
C LEU A 712 -24.48 -2.30 -10.10
N TYR A 713 -24.91 -2.50 -11.34
CA TYR A 713 -25.49 -3.73 -11.84
C TYR A 713 -24.63 -4.22 -13.01
N GLY A 714 -24.05 -5.42 -12.88
CA GLY A 714 -23.40 -6.09 -14.02
C GLY A 714 -24.42 -6.48 -15.09
N ASP A 715 -25.55 -7.02 -14.63
CA ASP A 715 -26.66 -7.52 -15.45
C ASP A 715 -26.44 -8.90 -16.08
N ALA A 716 -26.31 -9.06 -17.39
CA ALA A 716 -26.25 -10.37 -18.04
C ALA A 716 -24.94 -10.58 -18.81
N GLY A 717 -24.16 -11.59 -18.43
CA GLY A 717 -22.83 -11.85 -19.00
C GLY A 717 -21.72 -11.61 -17.97
N TYR A 718 -20.46 -11.91 -18.32
CA TYR A 718 -19.38 -11.94 -17.34
C TYR A 718 -18.76 -10.55 -17.10
N ASP A 719 -19.19 -9.90 -16.03
CA ASP A 719 -18.87 -8.51 -15.75
C ASP A 719 -17.67 -8.33 -14.82
N LYS A 720 -17.01 -7.17 -14.91
CA LYS A 720 -15.99 -6.72 -13.97
C LYS A 720 -16.43 -5.40 -13.38
N ILE A 721 -16.60 -5.36 -12.06
CA ILE A 721 -17.08 -4.19 -11.35
C ILE A 721 -16.03 -3.73 -10.35
N TYR A 722 -15.63 -2.46 -10.49
CA TYR A 722 -14.76 -1.77 -9.55
C TYR A 722 -15.53 -0.59 -8.96
N GLY A 723 -15.83 -0.67 -7.67
CA GLY A 723 -16.43 0.43 -6.92
C GLY A 723 -15.43 1.55 -6.65
N SER A 724 -15.91 2.55 -5.92
CA SER A 724 -15.28 3.84 -5.72
C SER A 724 -14.67 3.98 -4.32
N VAL A 725 -14.31 5.20 -3.94
CA VAL A 725 -13.86 5.52 -2.57
C VAL A 725 -15.02 5.80 -1.61
N GLN A 726 -16.25 5.61 -2.06
CA GLN A 726 -17.49 5.88 -1.31
C GLN A 726 -18.24 4.58 -1.06
N ALA A 727 -19.19 4.59 -0.12
CA ALA A 727 -20.00 3.41 0.24
C ALA A 727 -21.00 3.03 -0.87
N ASP A 728 -20.62 2.09 -1.71
CA ASP A 728 -21.32 1.65 -2.91
C ASP A 728 -22.26 0.46 -2.66
N LEU A 729 -23.25 0.32 -3.56
CA LEU A 729 -24.15 -0.83 -3.62
C LEU A 729 -23.90 -1.62 -4.90
N ILE A 730 -23.38 -2.83 -4.76
CA ILE A 730 -22.99 -3.67 -5.89
C ILE A 730 -23.91 -4.89 -5.96
N TYR A 731 -24.51 -5.14 -7.12
CA TYR A 731 -25.36 -6.29 -7.38
C TYR A 731 -24.71 -7.19 -8.42
N VAL A 732 -24.47 -8.45 -8.04
CA VAL A 732 -23.84 -9.46 -8.91
C VAL A 732 -24.56 -10.80 -8.83
N GLU A 733 -24.56 -11.53 -9.95
CA GLU A 733 -25.08 -12.88 -10.07
C GLU A 733 -23.96 -13.94 -10.05
N LEU A 734 -24.30 -15.14 -9.55
CA LEU A 734 -23.29 -16.14 -9.24
C LEU A 734 -22.73 -16.86 -10.45
N GLY A 735 -21.66 -16.30 -10.98
CA GLY A 735 -20.93 -16.83 -12.12
C GLY A 735 -21.00 -15.91 -13.34
N ASP A 736 -21.42 -14.67 -13.11
CA ASP A 736 -21.57 -13.60 -14.09
C ASP A 736 -20.79 -12.34 -13.68
N ALA A 737 -20.02 -12.31 -12.60
CA ALA A 737 -19.20 -11.12 -12.32
C ALA A 737 -17.95 -11.39 -11.48
N SER A 738 -16.97 -10.50 -11.58
CA SER A 738 -15.91 -10.23 -10.61
C SER A 738 -16.13 -8.83 -10.05
N ALA A 739 -16.08 -8.67 -8.73
CA ALA A 739 -16.38 -7.38 -8.09
C ALA A 739 -15.36 -7.02 -7.01
N ASN A 740 -15.01 -5.74 -6.93
CA ASN A 740 -14.24 -5.14 -5.85
C ASN A 740 -14.94 -3.85 -5.41
N GLY A 741 -15.24 -3.70 -4.12
CA GLY A 741 -15.98 -2.55 -3.57
C GLY A 741 -15.19 -1.24 -3.60
N GLY A 742 -13.88 -1.27 -3.37
CA GLY A 742 -13.01 -0.10 -3.39
C GLY A 742 -12.55 0.31 -2.00
N ASP A 743 -12.53 1.61 -1.67
CA ASP A 743 -12.09 2.12 -0.35
C ASP A 743 -13.29 2.49 0.57
N GLY A 744 -14.51 2.18 0.13
CA GLY A 744 -15.76 2.53 0.81
C GLY A 744 -16.19 1.49 1.84
N ASN A 745 -17.26 1.79 2.61
CA ASN A 745 -17.95 0.75 3.39
C ASN A 745 -19.09 0.19 2.53
N ASP A 746 -18.77 -0.80 1.72
CA ASP A 746 -19.55 -1.24 0.58
C ASP A 746 -20.51 -2.37 0.94
N GLN A 747 -21.58 -2.49 0.16
CA GLN A 747 -22.50 -3.63 0.26
C GLN A 747 -22.58 -4.36 -1.07
N ILE A 748 -22.12 -5.61 -1.06
CA ILE A 748 -22.12 -6.48 -2.23
C ILE A 748 -23.20 -7.54 -2.06
N PHE A 749 -24.19 -7.53 -2.95
CA PHE A 749 -25.28 -8.49 -3.00
C PHE A 749 -25.01 -9.55 -4.05
N ILE A 750 -24.94 -10.82 -3.61
CA ILE A 750 -24.70 -11.96 -4.49
C ILE A 750 -25.96 -12.83 -4.56
N ASP A 751 -26.53 -13.02 -5.75
CA ASP A 751 -27.66 -13.94 -6.00
C ASP A 751 -27.30 -15.06 -6.99
N GLY A 752 -28.16 -16.07 -7.18
CA GLY A 752 -27.92 -17.18 -8.11
C GLY A 752 -28.13 -16.82 -9.59
N LEU A 753 -27.53 -17.59 -10.50
CA LEU A 753 -27.62 -17.39 -11.96
C LEU A 753 -29.05 -17.31 -12.49
N ARG A 754 -29.24 -16.48 -13.52
CA ARG A 754 -30.47 -16.43 -14.30
C ARG A 754 -30.55 -17.66 -15.23
N PRO A 755 -31.76 -18.02 -15.70
CA PRO A 755 -31.94 -19.20 -16.55
C PRO A 755 -31.24 -19.09 -17.92
N GLY A 756 -30.07 -19.73 -18.07
CA GLY A 756 -29.35 -19.78 -19.34
C GLY A 756 -27.85 -19.53 -19.22
N GLU A 757 -27.42 -18.92 -18.12
CA GLU A 757 -26.02 -18.60 -17.82
C GLU A 757 -25.21 -19.82 -17.36
N THR A 758 -23.89 -19.71 -17.46
CA THR A 758 -22.94 -20.75 -17.05
C THR A 758 -21.99 -20.20 -16.00
N ALA A 759 -21.90 -20.85 -14.85
CA ALA A 759 -21.11 -20.33 -13.72
C ALA A 759 -19.61 -20.16 -14.04
N ARG A 760 -19.09 -18.94 -13.95
CA ARG A 760 -17.69 -18.58 -14.19
C ARG A 760 -17.16 -17.49 -13.23
N LEU A 761 -17.34 -17.64 -11.92
CA LEU A 761 -16.86 -16.61 -10.99
C LEU A 761 -15.36 -16.74 -10.70
N ALA A 762 -14.64 -15.61 -10.75
CA ALA A 762 -13.34 -15.42 -10.12
C ALA A 762 -13.42 -14.13 -9.29
N ASP A 763 -13.34 -14.31 -7.98
CA ASP A 763 -13.07 -13.27 -6.98
C ASP A 763 -14.11 -12.16 -6.75
N VAL A 764 -14.55 -12.04 -5.49
CA VAL A 764 -15.35 -10.91 -4.98
C VAL A 764 -14.68 -10.38 -3.72
N ALA A 765 -14.36 -9.10 -3.72
CA ALA A 765 -13.65 -8.42 -2.65
C ALA A 765 -14.46 -7.21 -2.14
N GLY A 766 -14.51 -7.04 -0.81
CA GLY A 766 -14.99 -5.83 -0.16
C GLY A 766 -14.07 -4.65 -0.51
N GLY A 767 -12.81 -4.72 -0.09
CA GLY A 767 -11.80 -3.72 -0.39
C GLY A 767 -11.20 -3.14 0.88
N GLU A 768 -10.85 -1.85 0.90
CA GLU A 768 -10.56 -1.15 2.15
C GLU A 768 -11.86 -0.60 2.74
N GLY A 769 -12.23 -0.96 3.97
CA GLY A 769 -13.51 -0.51 4.55
C GLY A 769 -14.12 -1.51 5.50
N ASP A 770 -15.19 -1.13 6.20
CA ASP A 770 -16.01 -2.11 6.94
C ASP A 770 -17.16 -2.58 6.03
N ASP A 771 -16.94 -3.66 5.29
CA ASP A 771 -17.78 -4.09 4.17
C ASP A 771 -18.82 -5.16 4.55
N ILE A 772 -19.85 -5.27 3.73
CA ILE A 772 -20.91 -6.27 3.90
C ILE A 772 -21.09 -7.07 2.60
N ILE A 773 -20.75 -8.35 2.65
CA ILE A 773 -21.04 -9.30 1.57
C ILE A 773 -22.28 -10.11 1.94
N VAL A 774 -23.37 -9.90 1.18
CA VAL A 774 -24.69 -10.49 1.42
C VAL A 774 -24.98 -11.58 0.42
N ILE A 775 -25.13 -12.82 0.90
CA ILE A 775 -25.60 -13.93 0.07
C ILE A 775 -27.13 -13.99 0.10
N GLN A 776 -27.77 -13.70 -1.04
CA GLN A 776 -29.23 -13.55 -1.10
C GLN A 776 -29.99 -14.90 -1.16
N SER A 777 -29.41 -15.92 -1.79
CA SER A 777 -30.04 -17.22 -1.97
C SER A 777 -29.03 -18.37 -1.97
N ALA A 778 -29.51 -19.62 -1.96
CA ALA A 778 -28.63 -20.78 -2.08
C ALA A 778 -28.14 -20.90 -3.53
N LEU A 779 -26.82 -20.78 -3.69
CA LEU A 779 -26.14 -20.57 -4.96
C LEU A 779 -25.89 -21.90 -5.71
N GLY A 780 -25.76 -23.00 -4.96
CA GLY A 780 -25.69 -24.35 -5.53
C GLY A 780 -24.47 -24.61 -6.43
N ASN A 781 -23.41 -23.80 -6.31
CA ASN A 781 -22.21 -23.87 -7.12
C ASN A 781 -21.32 -25.06 -6.75
N THR A 782 -20.72 -25.69 -7.76
CA THR A 782 -19.74 -26.78 -7.59
C THR A 782 -18.28 -26.31 -7.68
N THR A 783 -18.07 -25.16 -8.33
CA THR A 783 -16.76 -24.49 -8.43
C THR A 783 -16.59 -23.57 -7.23
N ALA A 784 -15.39 -23.55 -6.65
CA ALA A 784 -15.11 -22.70 -5.50
C ALA A 784 -15.13 -21.22 -5.93
N VAL A 785 -15.76 -20.38 -5.10
CA VAL A 785 -15.84 -18.92 -5.24
C VAL A 785 -15.02 -18.29 -4.14
N SER A 786 -14.09 -17.39 -4.47
CA SER A 786 -13.35 -16.62 -3.48
C SER A 786 -14.15 -15.40 -3.06
N LEU A 787 -14.30 -15.20 -1.75
CA LEU A 787 -14.88 -14.01 -1.13
C LEU A 787 -13.85 -13.44 -0.15
N HIS A 788 -13.60 -12.14 -0.26
CA HIS A 788 -12.61 -11.42 0.52
C HIS A 788 -13.28 -10.23 1.21
N GLY A 789 -13.11 -10.10 2.53
CA GLY A 789 -13.44 -8.84 3.21
C GLY A 789 -12.32 -7.80 3.08
N ASP A 790 -11.06 -8.26 3.00
CA ASP A 790 -9.85 -7.45 2.85
C ASP A 790 -9.52 -6.57 4.09
N LEU A 791 -9.36 -5.25 3.94
CA LEU A 791 -8.86 -4.38 5.02
C LEU A 791 -10.01 -3.70 5.77
N GLY A 792 -10.44 -4.25 6.89
CA GLY A 792 -11.32 -3.56 7.83
C GLY A 792 -12.00 -4.49 8.82
N TYR A 793 -13.26 -4.23 9.16
CA TYR A 793 -14.11 -5.13 9.94
C TYR A 793 -15.30 -5.61 9.12
N ASP A 794 -15.12 -6.76 8.46
CA ASP A 794 -16.00 -7.18 7.38
C ASP A 794 -17.04 -8.21 7.81
N LEU A 795 -18.21 -8.12 7.19
CA LEU A 795 -19.37 -8.96 7.48
C LEU A 795 -19.72 -9.87 6.30
N LEU A 796 -19.64 -11.18 6.54
CA LEU A 796 -20.32 -12.19 5.72
C LEU A 796 -21.75 -12.40 6.23
N ASP A 797 -22.74 -11.85 5.52
CA ASP A 797 -24.16 -11.96 5.84
C ASP A 797 -24.82 -13.12 5.08
N LEU A 798 -25.09 -14.21 5.81
CA LEU A 798 -25.84 -15.37 5.30
C LEU A 798 -27.29 -15.39 5.83
N SER A 799 -27.76 -14.34 6.50
CA SER A 799 -29.07 -14.32 7.18
C SER A 799 -30.27 -14.48 6.23
N ARG A 800 -30.08 -14.21 4.93
CA ARG A 800 -31.15 -14.29 3.92
C ARG A 800 -31.38 -15.70 3.39
N VAL A 801 -30.43 -16.62 3.59
CA VAL A 801 -30.53 -17.99 3.11
C VAL A 801 -31.46 -18.82 4.00
N LYS A 802 -32.17 -19.79 3.41
CA LYS A 802 -33.22 -20.56 4.09
C LYS A 802 -32.81 -21.99 4.44
N THR A 803 -31.51 -22.19 4.68
CA THR A 803 -30.87 -23.49 4.93
C THR A 803 -29.82 -23.34 6.00
N GLY A 804 -29.54 -24.39 6.76
CA GLY A 804 -28.42 -24.36 7.71
C GLY A 804 -27.08 -24.19 7.00
N VAL A 805 -26.16 -23.46 7.63
CA VAL A 805 -24.86 -23.10 7.05
C VAL A 805 -23.70 -23.65 7.87
N THR A 806 -22.53 -23.81 7.25
CA THR A 806 -21.29 -24.17 7.94
C THR A 806 -20.16 -23.29 7.44
N VAL A 807 -19.60 -22.46 8.30
CA VAL A 807 -18.51 -21.53 7.96
C VAL A 807 -17.33 -21.79 8.88
N ASP A 808 -16.14 -21.88 8.31
CA ASP A 808 -14.88 -22.06 9.02
C ASP A 808 -13.85 -21.06 8.50
N LEU A 809 -13.68 -19.95 9.23
CA LEU A 809 -12.77 -18.87 8.88
C LEU A 809 -11.29 -19.29 9.01
N SER A 810 -11.00 -20.35 9.77
CA SER A 810 -9.63 -20.86 9.91
C SER A 810 -9.11 -21.56 8.64
N LYS A 811 -9.97 -21.79 7.64
CA LYS A 811 -9.62 -22.41 6.36
C LYS A 811 -9.41 -21.36 5.27
N ASP A 812 -8.21 -21.35 4.73
CA ASP A 812 -7.81 -20.61 3.51
C ASP A 812 -8.11 -21.38 2.21
N THR A 813 -8.82 -22.50 2.30
CA THR A 813 -9.16 -23.38 1.17
C THR A 813 -10.66 -23.54 1.00
N ALA A 814 -11.08 -24.00 -0.18
CA ALA A 814 -12.49 -24.13 -0.55
C ALA A 814 -13.27 -25.05 0.42
N GLN A 815 -14.36 -24.52 0.96
CA GLN A 815 -15.26 -25.17 1.92
C GLN A 815 -16.72 -25.19 1.43
N GLU A 816 -17.45 -26.22 1.80
CA GLU A 816 -18.88 -26.34 1.52
C GLU A 816 -19.68 -25.68 2.64
N THR A 817 -20.34 -24.56 2.34
CA THR A 817 -21.03 -23.76 3.37
C THR A 817 -22.50 -24.09 3.53
N GLY A 818 -23.03 -24.99 2.71
CA GLY A 818 -24.46 -25.32 2.65
C GLY A 818 -25.25 -24.43 1.68
N VAL A 819 -24.75 -23.22 1.40
CA VAL A 819 -25.33 -22.29 0.42
C VAL A 819 -24.48 -22.20 -0.85
N GLY A 820 -23.20 -22.53 -0.74
CA GLY A 820 -22.28 -22.61 -1.87
C GLY A 820 -20.93 -23.18 -1.47
N ARG A 821 -20.03 -23.30 -2.44
CA ARG A 821 -18.64 -23.68 -2.21
C ARG A 821 -17.74 -22.44 -2.23
N PHE A 822 -17.18 -22.03 -1.09
CA PHE A 822 -16.47 -20.76 -0.93
C PHE A 822 -15.01 -20.92 -0.45
N VAL A 823 -14.12 -20.04 -0.87
CA VAL A 823 -12.85 -19.72 -0.20
C VAL A 823 -13.10 -18.38 0.49
N LEU A 824 -12.86 -18.28 1.80
CA LEU A 824 -13.17 -17.09 2.60
C LEU A 824 -11.89 -16.52 3.18
N GLN A 825 -11.67 -15.22 3.06
CA GLN A 825 -10.49 -14.53 3.61
C GLN A 825 -10.89 -13.15 4.16
N GLY A 826 -10.25 -12.72 5.25
CA GLY A 826 -10.44 -11.38 5.80
C GLY A 826 -11.86 -11.07 6.27
N PHE A 827 -12.56 -12.02 6.92
CA PHE A 827 -13.87 -11.75 7.53
C PHE A 827 -13.77 -11.87 9.05
N GLU A 828 -14.16 -10.82 9.77
CA GLU A 828 -14.21 -10.83 11.24
C GLU A 828 -15.61 -11.15 11.76
N VAL A 829 -16.66 -10.90 10.96
CA VAL A 829 -18.06 -11.04 11.36
C VAL A 829 -18.81 -12.02 10.45
N VAL A 830 -19.55 -12.96 11.04
CA VAL A 830 -20.40 -13.91 10.30
C VAL A 830 -21.80 -13.96 10.91
N LEU A 831 -22.83 -13.80 10.07
CA LEU A 831 -24.24 -14.00 10.43
C LEU A 831 -24.77 -15.27 9.76
N GLY A 832 -25.10 -16.32 10.53
CA GLY A 832 -25.46 -17.65 10.03
C GLY A 832 -26.92 -17.84 9.58
N GLY A 833 -27.85 -17.02 10.07
CA GLY A 833 -29.28 -17.08 9.72
C GLY A 833 -30.10 -18.12 10.52
N ASP A 834 -31.43 -18.11 10.34
CA ASP A 834 -32.38 -18.77 11.26
C ASP A 834 -32.54 -20.31 11.12
N TYR A 835 -31.60 -21.01 10.48
CA TYR A 835 -31.79 -22.41 10.02
C TYR A 835 -30.76 -23.41 10.56
N GLY A 836 -30.01 -23.04 11.61
CA GLY A 836 -28.99 -23.89 12.23
C GLY A 836 -27.62 -23.72 11.57
N ALA A 837 -26.75 -22.95 12.22
CA ALA A 837 -25.41 -22.61 11.77
C ALA A 837 -24.33 -23.36 12.54
N VAL A 838 -23.24 -23.69 11.84
CA VAL A 838 -21.97 -24.10 12.44
C VAL A 838 -20.93 -23.06 12.05
N LEU A 839 -20.55 -22.19 12.97
CA LEU A 839 -19.61 -21.08 12.71
C LEU A 839 -18.33 -21.32 13.51
N ILE A 840 -17.19 -21.29 12.82
CA ILE A 840 -15.86 -21.50 13.39
C ILE A 840 -15.01 -20.29 13.01
N GLY A 841 -14.49 -19.57 14.00
CA GLY A 841 -13.57 -18.45 13.84
C GLY A 841 -12.13 -18.92 13.59
N ASP A 842 -11.22 -17.95 13.48
CA ASP A 842 -9.83 -18.15 13.12
C ASP A 842 -8.87 -17.79 14.28
N GLY A 843 -7.74 -17.14 13.98
CA GLY A 843 -6.78 -16.68 14.98
C GLY A 843 -7.00 -15.24 15.45
N ALA A 844 -7.95 -14.52 14.83
CA ALA A 844 -8.30 -13.14 15.13
C ALA A 844 -9.51 -13.07 16.07
N SER A 845 -9.85 -11.86 16.54
CA SER A 845 -11.05 -11.66 17.36
C SER A 845 -12.29 -11.59 16.48
N ASN A 846 -13.06 -12.68 16.39
CA ASN A 846 -14.23 -12.78 15.52
C ASN A 846 -15.54 -12.44 16.25
N ARG A 847 -16.58 -12.10 15.48
CA ARG A 847 -17.97 -11.94 15.95
C ARG A 847 -18.88 -12.91 15.20
N LEU A 848 -19.34 -13.94 15.89
CA LEU A 848 -20.15 -15.00 15.30
C LEU A 848 -21.59 -14.92 15.83
N ASN A 849 -22.57 -14.93 14.93
CA ASN A 849 -23.99 -14.94 15.27
C ASN A 849 -24.70 -16.11 14.59
N GLY A 850 -25.18 -17.06 15.39
CA GLY A 850 -25.89 -18.25 14.92
C GLY A 850 -27.24 -17.88 14.30
N GLY A 851 -28.01 -17.05 15.00
CA GLY A 851 -29.30 -16.56 14.56
C GLY A 851 -30.42 -17.24 15.33
N ALA A 852 -31.14 -18.15 14.70
CA ALA A 852 -32.15 -18.96 15.36
C ALA A 852 -31.99 -20.43 14.96
N ALA A 853 -32.71 -21.29 15.67
CA ALA A 853 -32.51 -22.73 15.71
C ALA A 853 -31.27 -23.13 16.50
N PHE A 854 -30.94 -24.42 16.50
CA PHE A 854 -29.80 -24.94 17.25
C PHE A 854 -28.50 -24.64 16.49
N ASP A 855 -27.64 -23.84 17.09
CA ASP A 855 -26.39 -23.37 16.49
C ASP A 855 -25.15 -23.90 17.24
N ARG A 856 -24.02 -23.99 16.53
CA ARG A 856 -22.71 -24.34 17.09
C ARG A 856 -21.68 -23.29 16.71
N LEU A 857 -21.19 -22.54 17.68
CA LEU A 857 -20.24 -21.46 17.49
C LEU A 857 -18.93 -21.80 18.20
N SER A 858 -17.81 -21.66 17.49
CA SER A 858 -16.45 -21.84 18.03
C SER A 858 -15.63 -20.60 17.70
N GLY A 859 -15.14 -19.85 18.70
CA GLY A 859 -14.37 -18.63 18.50
C GLY A 859 -12.97 -18.90 17.93
N GLY A 860 -12.22 -19.81 18.54
CA GLY A 860 -10.88 -20.17 18.04
C GLY A 860 -9.79 -19.60 18.93
N LYS A 861 -8.89 -18.79 18.39
CA LYS A 861 -7.99 -17.96 19.21
C LYS A 861 -8.40 -16.51 19.03
N GLY A 862 -8.27 -15.67 20.05
CA GLY A 862 -8.64 -14.26 19.95
C GLY A 862 -9.55 -13.83 21.09
N GLY A 863 -10.09 -12.62 21.03
CA GLY A 863 -11.13 -12.18 21.95
C GLY A 863 -12.48 -12.20 21.25
N ASP A 864 -13.17 -13.34 21.27
CA ASP A 864 -14.32 -13.57 20.40
C ASP A 864 -15.64 -13.11 21.02
N VAL A 865 -16.60 -12.74 20.17
CA VAL A 865 -17.98 -12.41 20.57
C VAL A 865 -18.94 -13.41 19.93
N LEU A 866 -19.55 -14.25 20.76
CA LEU A 866 -20.43 -15.32 20.32
C LEU A 866 -21.87 -15.03 20.71
N THR A 867 -22.76 -14.99 19.72
CA THR A 867 -24.21 -14.83 19.91
C THR A 867 -24.90 -16.08 19.36
N GLY A 868 -25.38 -16.98 20.22
CA GLY A 868 -26.17 -18.13 19.78
C GLY A 868 -27.47 -17.65 19.12
N GLY A 869 -28.21 -16.83 19.87
CA GLY A 869 -29.48 -16.28 19.43
C GLY A 869 -30.60 -17.16 19.96
N GLY A 870 -31.57 -17.52 19.13
CA GLY A 870 -32.73 -18.28 19.57
C GLY A 870 -32.61 -19.78 19.33
N GLY A 871 -32.30 -20.57 20.35
CA GLY A 871 -32.05 -21.99 20.19
C GLY A 871 -31.55 -22.60 21.49
N ASP A 872 -31.18 -23.88 21.46
CA ASP A 872 -30.44 -24.49 22.58
C ASP A 872 -28.98 -24.61 22.14
N ASP A 873 -28.22 -23.53 22.15
CA ASP A 873 -26.99 -23.42 21.35
C ASP A 873 -25.75 -23.96 22.06
N ALA A 874 -24.69 -24.21 21.28
CA ALA A 874 -23.39 -24.61 21.79
C ALA A 874 -22.32 -23.57 21.42
N LEU A 875 -21.80 -22.86 22.43
CA LEU A 875 -20.80 -21.80 22.28
C LEU A 875 -19.48 -22.25 22.91
N ASP A 876 -18.39 -22.32 22.15
CA ASP A 876 -17.03 -22.57 22.63
C ASP A 876 -16.17 -21.34 22.31
N GLY A 877 -15.72 -20.57 23.30
CA GLY A 877 -14.90 -19.37 23.06
C GLY A 877 -13.55 -19.74 22.47
N GLY A 878 -12.73 -20.44 23.25
CA GLY A 878 -11.48 -21.02 22.77
C GLY A 878 -10.29 -20.51 23.57
N GLU A 879 -9.24 -20.07 22.89
CA GLU A 879 -8.08 -19.42 23.51
C GLU A 879 -8.25 -17.90 23.47
N GLY A 880 -8.38 -17.26 24.64
CA GLY A 880 -8.33 -15.81 24.75
C GLY A 880 -9.37 -15.29 25.74
N LEU A 881 -9.96 -14.12 25.46
CA LEU A 881 -10.97 -13.52 26.34
C LEU A 881 -12.30 -13.40 25.61
N ASP A 882 -13.17 -14.38 25.82
CA ASP A 882 -14.34 -14.57 24.98
C ASP A 882 -15.63 -14.11 25.67
N THR A 883 -16.55 -13.58 24.87
CA THR A 883 -17.81 -13.00 25.32
C THR A 883 -19.02 -13.70 24.70
N GLY A 884 -19.85 -14.34 25.52
CA GLY A 884 -21.18 -14.80 25.13
C GLY A 884 -22.23 -13.67 25.28
N VAL A 885 -23.06 -13.45 24.26
CA VAL A 885 -24.04 -12.35 24.23
C VAL A 885 -25.48 -12.87 24.31
N TYR A 886 -26.30 -12.22 25.15
CA TYR A 886 -27.70 -12.59 25.41
C TYR A 886 -28.63 -11.38 25.29
N SER A 887 -29.87 -11.60 24.83
CA SER A 887 -30.75 -10.54 24.33
C SER A 887 -31.49 -9.74 25.42
N ALA A 888 -31.51 -10.20 26.68
CA ALA A 888 -32.20 -9.54 27.79
C ALA A 888 -31.30 -9.31 29.01
N SER A 889 -31.92 -8.83 30.10
CA SER A 889 -31.22 -8.52 31.34
C SER A 889 -30.71 -9.77 32.04
N ALA A 890 -29.61 -9.65 32.80
CA ALA A 890 -29.01 -10.77 33.53
C ALA A 890 -30.00 -11.48 34.47
N SER A 891 -30.97 -10.74 35.04
CA SER A 891 -32.03 -11.28 35.91
C SER A 891 -33.02 -12.23 35.21
N SER A 892 -33.01 -12.23 33.87
CA SER A 892 -33.86 -13.09 33.05
C SER A 892 -33.26 -14.48 32.81
N TYR A 893 -32.03 -14.73 33.27
CA TYR A 893 -31.31 -15.98 33.00
C TYR A 893 -30.90 -16.69 34.29
N SER A 894 -30.74 -18.01 34.19
CA SER A 894 -30.12 -18.85 35.22
C SER A 894 -28.79 -19.41 34.74
N LEU A 895 -27.75 -19.31 35.57
CA LEU A 895 -26.40 -19.79 35.29
C LEU A 895 -26.12 -21.05 36.11
N ILE A 896 -25.84 -22.17 35.44
CA ILE A 896 -25.53 -23.46 36.08
C ILE A 896 -24.16 -23.92 35.61
N ARG A 897 -23.24 -24.20 36.54
CA ARG A 897 -21.93 -24.77 36.22
C ARG A 897 -21.97 -26.30 36.30
N SER A 898 -21.55 -26.97 35.25
CA SER A 898 -21.46 -28.42 35.15
C SER A 898 -20.17 -28.95 35.78
N ALA A 899 -20.16 -30.26 36.09
CA ALA A 899 -19.00 -30.92 36.72
C ALA A 899 -17.76 -30.99 35.83
N ASP A 900 -17.94 -30.87 34.51
CA ASP A 900 -16.88 -30.81 33.50
C ASP A 900 -16.31 -29.40 33.29
N GLY A 901 -16.82 -28.40 34.01
CA GLY A 901 -16.36 -27.02 33.95
C GLY A 901 -17.14 -26.12 32.99
N SER A 902 -18.00 -26.68 32.14
CA SER A 902 -18.89 -25.91 31.23
C SER A 902 -19.98 -25.16 32.00
N TRP A 903 -20.54 -24.13 31.37
CA TRP A 903 -21.70 -23.40 31.88
C TRP A 903 -22.93 -23.71 31.04
N THR A 904 -24.10 -23.72 31.68
CA THR A 904 -25.39 -23.69 31.02
C THR A 904 -26.09 -22.38 31.38
N VAL A 905 -26.50 -21.62 30.36
CA VAL A 905 -27.28 -20.39 30.50
C VAL A 905 -28.71 -20.73 30.10
N TRP A 906 -29.66 -20.55 31.02
CA TRP A 906 -31.07 -20.86 30.77
C TRP A 906 -31.91 -19.60 30.81
N ASP A 907 -32.57 -19.27 29.70
CA ASP A 907 -33.54 -18.18 29.62
C ASP A 907 -34.84 -18.53 30.36
N LEU A 908 -35.23 -17.67 31.31
CA LEU A 908 -36.41 -17.83 32.16
C LEU A 908 -37.63 -17.06 31.65
N ARG A 909 -37.52 -16.33 30.53
CA ARG A 909 -38.62 -15.61 29.89
C ARG A 909 -39.63 -16.59 29.29
N ALA A 910 -40.85 -16.11 29.04
CA ALA A 910 -41.86 -16.91 28.35
C ALA A 910 -41.38 -17.27 26.94
N ASP A 911 -41.55 -18.54 26.56
CA ASP A 911 -41.10 -19.13 25.29
C ASP A 911 -39.57 -19.17 25.08
N ALA A 912 -38.79 -18.82 26.12
CA ALA A 912 -37.32 -18.84 26.13
C ALA A 912 -36.69 -18.35 24.80
N PRO A 913 -36.77 -17.05 24.48
CA PRO A 913 -36.29 -16.52 23.20
C PRO A 913 -34.83 -16.83 22.88
N ASP A 914 -33.97 -16.97 23.90
CA ASP A 914 -32.57 -17.39 23.73
C ASP A 914 -32.33 -18.87 24.16
N GLY A 915 -33.41 -19.61 24.42
CA GLY A 915 -33.40 -21.02 24.85
C GLY A 915 -32.43 -21.40 25.98
N GLN A 916 -31.81 -22.57 25.83
CA GLN A 916 -30.90 -23.16 26.81
C GLN A 916 -29.53 -23.45 26.19
N ASP A 917 -28.58 -22.55 26.44
CA ASP A 917 -27.27 -22.59 25.82
C ASP A 917 -26.21 -23.27 26.70
N THR A 918 -25.27 -23.95 26.04
CA THR A 918 -24.09 -24.56 26.67
C THR A 918 -22.82 -23.82 26.25
N LEU A 919 -22.04 -23.38 27.23
CA LEU A 919 -20.85 -22.56 27.04
C LEU A 919 -19.62 -23.27 27.55
N LYS A 920 -18.57 -23.26 26.74
CA LYS A 920 -17.24 -23.77 27.07
C LYS A 920 -16.21 -22.69 26.73
N SER A 921 -15.18 -22.56 27.56
CA SER A 921 -14.09 -21.58 27.34
C SER A 921 -14.60 -20.15 27.04
N VAL A 922 -15.66 -19.71 27.73
CA VAL A 922 -16.18 -18.34 27.67
C VAL A 922 -15.98 -17.71 29.04
N GLU A 923 -15.36 -16.54 29.09
CA GLU A 923 -14.98 -15.87 30.33
C GLU A 923 -15.98 -14.77 30.71
N VAL A 924 -16.64 -14.17 29.72
CA VAL A 924 -17.52 -13.00 29.90
C VAL A 924 -18.89 -13.28 29.31
N LEU A 925 -19.95 -12.88 30.03
CA LEU A 925 -21.32 -12.84 29.52
C LEU A 925 -21.80 -11.40 29.45
N ARG A 926 -22.33 -11.02 28.30
CA ARG A 926 -22.91 -9.70 28.06
C ARG A 926 -24.43 -9.82 27.95
N PHE A 927 -25.12 -9.17 28.88
CA PHE A 927 -26.57 -9.03 28.91
C PHE A 927 -26.95 -7.60 28.51
N SER A 928 -28.24 -7.33 28.32
CA SER A 928 -28.71 -5.99 27.94
C SER A 928 -28.44 -4.91 29.00
N ASP A 929 -28.26 -5.30 30.27
CA ASP A 929 -28.11 -4.40 31.42
C ASP A 929 -26.83 -4.61 32.25
N ASP A 930 -26.06 -5.67 31.99
CA ASP A 930 -24.88 -6.02 32.79
C ASP A 930 -23.85 -6.83 31.98
N VAL A 931 -22.60 -6.83 32.46
CA VAL A 931 -21.50 -7.65 31.94
C VAL A 931 -20.90 -8.45 33.09
N ILE A 932 -21.00 -9.78 33.00
CA ILE A 932 -20.64 -10.70 34.09
C ILE A 932 -19.39 -11.47 33.71
N SER A 933 -18.36 -11.41 34.56
CA SER A 933 -17.19 -12.31 34.48
C SER A 933 -17.47 -13.63 35.18
N LEU A 934 -17.34 -14.74 34.44
CA LEU A 934 -17.56 -16.09 34.93
C LEU A 934 -16.44 -16.54 35.89
N THR A 935 -15.21 -16.05 35.71
CA THR A 935 -14.09 -16.29 36.65
C THR A 935 -14.33 -15.65 38.01
N GLN A 936 -14.85 -14.41 38.03
CA GLN A 936 -15.19 -13.71 39.27
C GLN A 936 -16.31 -14.41 40.07
N ILE A 937 -17.27 -15.06 39.40
CA ILE A 937 -18.30 -15.88 40.07
C ILE A 937 -17.68 -17.05 40.82
N VAL A 938 -16.70 -17.74 40.22
CA VAL A 938 -16.00 -18.86 40.85
C VAL A 938 -15.18 -18.40 42.06
N ILE A 939 -14.45 -17.29 41.94
CA ILE A 939 -13.61 -16.73 43.02
C ILE A 939 -14.47 -16.21 44.20
N ASN A 940 -15.58 -15.53 43.91
CA ASN A 940 -16.50 -15.02 44.94
C ASN A 940 -17.22 -16.16 45.70
N ALA A 941 -17.51 -17.27 45.02
CA ALA A 941 -18.06 -18.48 45.67
C ALA A 941 -17.05 -19.10 46.66
N LEU A 942 -15.75 -19.11 46.32
CA LEU A 942 -14.67 -19.66 47.15
C LEU A 942 -14.36 -18.80 48.39
N LEU A 943 -14.48 -17.47 48.32
CA LEU A 943 -14.02 -16.55 49.38
C LEU A 943 -15.06 -16.21 50.48
N ARG A 944 -16.29 -16.72 50.42
CA ARG A 944 -17.43 -16.36 51.31
C ARG A 944 -17.37 -14.89 51.79
N GLY A 945 -17.46 -13.97 50.83
CA GLY A 945 -17.83 -12.57 51.01
C GLY A 945 -17.08 -11.77 52.08
N GLY A 946 -15.99 -11.10 51.70
CA GLY A 946 -15.44 -10.02 52.53
C GLY A 946 -14.08 -9.43 52.17
N GLN A 947 -13.34 -9.99 51.20
CA GLN A 947 -11.99 -9.51 50.84
C GLN A 947 -11.88 -9.32 49.32
N ALA A 948 -12.48 -8.25 48.79
CA ALA A 948 -12.42 -7.93 47.36
C ALA A 948 -10.97 -7.64 46.88
N ALA A 949 -10.10 -7.12 47.76
CA ALA A 949 -8.71 -6.81 47.42
C ALA A 949 -7.84 -8.06 47.19
N SER A 950 -8.10 -9.16 47.91
CA SER A 950 -7.34 -10.41 47.68
C SER A 950 -7.77 -11.13 46.40
N ALA A 951 -9.03 -10.99 45.99
CA ALA A 951 -9.52 -11.58 44.74
C ALA A 951 -8.80 -10.97 43.52
N ALA A 952 -8.66 -9.64 43.47
CA ALA A 952 -7.98 -8.94 42.38
C ALA A 952 -6.46 -9.24 42.31
N ASP A 953 -5.78 -9.34 43.45
CA ASP A 953 -4.34 -9.67 43.49
C ASP A 953 -4.05 -11.12 43.07
N LEU A 954 -4.96 -12.05 43.38
CA LEU A 954 -4.86 -13.46 42.98
C LEU A 954 -5.17 -13.63 41.49
N ASP A 955 -6.18 -12.90 40.99
CA ASP A 955 -6.52 -12.84 39.57
C ASP A 955 -5.33 -12.32 38.74
N ALA A 956 -4.70 -11.22 39.19
CA ALA A 956 -3.50 -10.68 38.55
C ALA A 956 -2.31 -11.65 38.53
N LYS A 957 -2.12 -12.48 39.57
CA LYS A 957 -1.05 -13.49 39.63
C LYS A 957 -1.29 -14.70 38.73
N ILE A 958 -2.56 -15.08 38.52
CA ILE A 958 -2.95 -16.16 37.61
C ILE A 958 -2.80 -15.68 36.16
N VAL A 959 -3.33 -14.49 35.86
CA VAL A 959 -3.25 -13.85 34.53
C VAL A 959 -1.80 -13.58 34.11
N SER A 960 -0.91 -13.23 35.06
CA SER A 960 0.53 -13.01 34.79
C SER A 960 1.39 -14.28 34.82
N GLY A 961 0.81 -15.48 35.02
CA GLY A 961 1.54 -16.75 35.05
C GLY A 961 2.45 -16.95 36.28
N VAL A 962 2.38 -16.07 37.28
CA VAL A 962 3.20 -16.10 38.50
C VAL A 962 2.76 -17.20 39.47
N SER A 963 1.50 -17.67 39.37
CA SER A 963 0.97 -18.77 40.20
C SER A 963 0.02 -19.67 39.41
N THR A 964 -0.03 -20.96 39.75
CA THR A 964 -1.05 -21.88 39.23
C THR A 964 -2.35 -21.76 40.02
N LEU A 965 -3.47 -22.20 39.45
CA LEU A 965 -4.77 -22.24 40.16
C LEU A 965 -4.66 -23.00 41.50
N ASP A 966 -3.91 -24.10 41.55
CA ASP A 966 -3.63 -24.85 42.79
C ASP A 966 -2.76 -24.06 43.79
N GLY A 967 -1.79 -23.30 43.29
CA GLY A 967 -0.96 -22.40 44.11
C GLY A 967 -1.77 -21.27 44.74
N ALA A 968 -2.67 -20.67 43.97
CA ALA A 968 -3.62 -19.65 44.40
C ALA A 968 -4.60 -20.18 45.46
N ILE A 969 -5.16 -21.38 45.25
CA ILE A 969 -6.04 -22.06 46.22
C ILE A 969 -5.29 -22.34 47.53
N SER A 970 -4.01 -22.74 47.47
CA SER A 970 -3.17 -22.95 48.66
C SER A 970 -2.92 -21.66 49.46
N GLU A 971 -2.69 -20.53 48.79
CA GLU A 971 -2.56 -19.21 49.46
C GLU A 971 -3.88 -18.77 50.12
N ILE A 972 -5.02 -19.03 49.48
CA ILE A 972 -6.36 -18.72 50.01
C ILE A 972 -6.68 -19.54 51.27
N ILE A 973 -6.37 -20.84 51.28
CA ILE A 973 -6.55 -21.72 52.45
C ILE A 973 -5.70 -21.25 53.64
N LYS A 974 -4.45 -20.83 53.38
CA LYS A 974 -3.55 -20.29 54.42
C LYS A 974 -4.07 -18.98 55.01
N ALA A 975 -4.65 -18.10 54.20
CA ALA A 975 -5.28 -16.86 54.67
C ALA A 975 -6.53 -17.12 55.53
N ALA A 976 -7.36 -18.11 55.16
CA ALA A 976 -8.52 -18.55 55.94
C ALA A 976 -8.13 -19.14 57.32
N GLY A 977 -6.91 -19.68 57.44
CA GLY A 977 -6.35 -20.17 58.71
C GLY A 977 -6.14 -19.09 59.79
N GLY A 978 -6.21 -17.81 59.43
CA GLY A 978 -6.14 -16.65 60.33
C GLY A 978 -7.27 -16.56 61.38
N SER A 979 -8.43 -17.14 61.07
CA SER A 979 -9.64 -17.03 61.89
C SER A 979 -10.37 -18.37 62.02
N THR A 980 -10.63 -19.08 60.93
CA THR A 980 -11.37 -20.35 60.97
C THR A 980 -10.60 -21.44 61.71
N SER A 981 -9.29 -21.59 61.44
CA SER A 981 -8.44 -22.58 62.14
C SER A 981 -8.35 -22.34 63.66
N VAL A 982 -8.51 -21.09 64.12
CA VAL A 982 -8.52 -20.76 65.56
C VAL A 982 -9.68 -21.49 66.26
N ALA A 983 -10.85 -21.48 65.63
CA ALA A 983 -12.04 -22.14 66.17
C ALA A 983 -11.97 -23.65 65.99
N THR A 984 -11.67 -24.13 64.78
CA THR A 984 -11.73 -25.56 64.44
C THR A 984 -10.68 -26.37 65.19
N LEU A 985 -9.42 -25.92 65.24
CA LEU A 985 -8.35 -26.64 65.93
C LEU A 985 -8.55 -26.67 67.45
N ALA A 986 -9.05 -25.58 68.03
CA ALA A 986 -9.36 -25.56 69.46
C ALA A 986 -10.54 -26.48 69.78
N TYR A 987 -11.63 -26.43 69.01
CA TYR A 987 -12.75 -27.35 69.21
C TYR A 987 -12.35 -28.81 68.99
N GLU A 988 -11.53 -29.08 67.98
CA GLU A 988 -10.99 -30.41 67.74
C GLU A 988 -10.23 -30.91 68.97
N PHE A 989 -9.32 -30.10 69.52
CA PHE A 989 -8.53 -30.50 70.67
C PHE A 989 -9.37 -30.71 71.94
N PHE A 990 -10.27 -29.77 72.25
CA PHE A 990 -11.00 -29.75 73.52
C PHE A 990 -12.29 -30.58 73.51
N THR A 991 -12.87 -30.83 72.34
CA THR A 991 -14.15 -31.53 72.19
C THR A 991 -14.08 -32.79 71.32
N GLY A 992 -12.95 -33.02 70.64
CA GLY A 992 -12.71 -34.19 69.77
C GLY A 992 -13.43 -34.11 68.42
N LYS A 993 -13.89 -32.93 68.02
CA LYS A 993 -14.53 -32.66 66.73
C LYS A 993 -14.47 -31.18 66.39
N VAL A 994 -14.47 -30.86 65.11
CA VAL A 994 -14.67 -29.48 64.65
C VAL A 994 -16.12 -29.03 64.90
N PRO A 995 -16.41 -27.72 65.01
CA PRO A 995 -17.77 -27.25 65.24
C PRO A 995 -18.76 -27.63 64.12
N GLY A 996 -20.05 -27.64 64.45
CA GLY A 996 -21.13 -27.69 63.46
C GLY A 996 -21.12 -26.45 62.54
N GLN A 997 -21.77 -26.50 61.37
CA GLN A 997 -21.85 -25.35 60.44
C GLN A 997 -22.34 -24.07 61.11
N GLY A 998 -23.50 -24.13 61.80
CA GLY A 998 -24.01 -22.98 62.56
C GLY A 998 -23.11 -22.55 63.73
N GLY A 999 -22.22 -23.44 64.20
CA GLY A 999 -21.19 -23.11 65.18
C GLY A 999 -20.03 -22.32 64.57
N ILE A 1000 -19.56 -22.71 63.37
CA ILE A 1000 -18.57 -21.94 62.61
C ILE A 1000 -19.12 -20.55 62.26
N ASP A 1001 -20.35 -20.48 61.77
CA ASP A 1001 -21.00 -19.22 61.45
C ASP A 1001 -21.11 -18.30 62.68
N TYR A 1002 -21.41 -18.87 63.86
CA TYR A 1002 -21.45 -18.11 65.11
C TYR A 1002 -20.08 -17.64 65.60
N LEU A 1003 -19.02 -18.42 65.35
CA LEU A 1003 -17.68 -18.16 65.90
C LEU A 1003 -16.81 -17.30 64.98
N VAL A 1004 -17.05 -17.32 63.68
CA VAL A 1004 -16.15 -16.74 62.67
C VAL A 1004 -16.86 -15.72 61.77
N SER A 1005 -18.14 -15.91 61.43
CA SER A 1005 -18.80 -15.07 60.41
C SER A 1005 -19.05 -13.63 60.89
N PRO A 1006 -18.68 -12.60 60.12
CA PRO A 1006 -18.98 -11.20 60.45
C PRO A 1006 -20.47 -10.86 60.38
N THR A 1007 -21.29 -11.68 59.70
CA THR A 1007 -22.76 -11.55 59.61
C THR A 1007 -23.51 -12.48 60.55
N GLY A 1008 -22.78 -13.32 61.31
CA GLY A 1008 -23.36 -14.24 62.28
C GLY A 1008 -23.97 -13.54 63.51
N PRO A 1009 -24.77 -14.25 64.33
CA PRO A 1009 -25.47 -13.64 65.47
C PRO A 1009 -24.53 -13.12 66.59
N ASN A 1010 -23.23 -13.43 66.53
CA ASN A 1010 -22.23 -13.03 67.50
C ASN A 1010 -21.48 -11.78 67.04
N ALA A 1011 -21.75 -10.64 67.69
CA ALA A 1011 -21.07 -9.38 67.41
C ALA A 1011 -19.56 -9.40 67.73
N ASN A 1012 -19.09 -10.35 68.56
CA ASN A 1012 -17.70 -10.51 68.99
C ASN A 1012 -17.08 -11.82 68.46
N ASN A 1013 -17.31 -12.15 67.19
CA ASN A 1013 -16.72 -13.31 66.51
C ASN A 1013 -15.22 -13.07 66.17
N LEU A 1014 -14.52 -14.11 65.72
CA LEU A 1014 -13.07 -14.07 65.43
C LEU A 1014 -12.67 -13.06 64.34
N ASN A 1015 -13.60 -12.62 63.49
CA ASN A 1015 -13.41 -11.58 62.47
C ASN A 1015 -13.93 -10.19 62.90
N SER A 1016 -14.49 -10.07 64.10
CA SER A 1016 -15.00 -8.80 64.65
C SER A 1016 -13.89 -7.86 65.13
N ALA A 1017 -14.24 -6.58 65.30
CA ALA A 1017 -13.35 -5.55 65.85
C ALA A 1017 -12.75 -5.93 67.22
N TYR A 1018 -13.43 -6.77 68.01
CA TYR A 1018 -12.93 -7.24 69.30
C TYR A 1018 -11.65 -8.09 69.16
N TYR A 1019 -11.56 -8.95 68.15
CA TYR A 1019 -10.39 -9.82 67.91
C TYR A 1019 -9.31 -9.16 67.04
N GLN A 1020 -9.59 -8.01 66.41
CA GLN A 1020 -8.62 -7.28 65.58
C GLN A 1020 -7.43 -6.75 66.37
N SER A 1021 -7.58 -6.46 67.68
CA SER A 1021 -6.47 -6.05 68.55
C SER A 1021 -5.63 -7.21 69.09
N PHE A 1022 -6.03 -8.46 68.84
CA PHE A 1022 -5.30 -9.66 69.28
C PHE A 1022 -4.36 -10.11 68.18
N ASN A 1023 -3.08 -10.28 68.52
CA ASN A 1023 -2.14 -10.96 67.63
C ASN A 1023 -2.55 -12.43 67.44
N TYR A 1024 -2.04 -13.06 66.39
CA TYR A 1024 -2.39 -14.42 65.99
C TYR A 1024 -2.34 -15.44 67.14
N GLU A 1025 -1.27 -15.41 67.94
CA GLU A 1025 -1.08 -16.30 69.09
C GLU A 1025 -2.11 -16.07 70.21
N ASN A 1026 -2.39 -14.81 70.55
CA ASN A 1026 -3.34 -14.45 71.58
C ASN A 1026 -4.78 -14.87 71.22
N ARG A 1027 -5.11 -14.99 69.93
CA ARG A 1027 -6.42 -15.49 69.48
C ARG A 1027 -6.61 -16.95 69.89
N TYR A 1028 -5.65 -17.82 69.59
CA TYR A 1028 -5.68 -19.22 70.01
C TYR A 1028 -5.64 -19.39 71.52
N ILE A 1029 -4.81 -18.62 72.23
CA ILE A 1029 -4.72 -18.68 73.70
C ILE A 1029 -6.07 -18.30 74.33
N ASN A 1030 -6.65 -17.17 73.91
CA ASN A 1030 -7.93 -16.71 74.43
C ASN A 1030 -9.05 -17.73 74.16
N PHE A 1031 -9.09 -18.28 72.94
CA PHE A 1031 -10.10 -19.24 72.55
C PHE A 1031 -9.97 -20.58 73.30
N ALA A 1032 -8.74 -21.08 73.44
CA ALA A 1032 -8.44 -22.30 74.19
C ALA A 1032 -8.76 -22.17 75.69
N VAL A 1033 -8.45 -21.03 76.32
CA VAL A 1033 -8.82 -20.76 77.72
C VAL A 1033 -10.34 -20.71 77.87
N ASN A 1034 -11.05 -20.03 76.96
CA ASN A 1034 -12.51 -19.99 77.00
C ASN A 1034 -13.11 -21.40 76.88
N LEU A 1035 -12.62 -22.22 75.95
CA LEU A 1035 -13.19 -23.55 75.73
C LEU A 1035 -12.81 -24.57 76.81
N GLY A 1036 -11.54 -24.57 77.24
CA GLY A 1036 -10.98 -25.54 78.18
C GLY A 1036 -11.13 -25.21 79.67
N LYS A 1037 -11.43 -23.95 80.03
CA LYS A 1037 -11.64 -23.53 81.43
C LYS A 1037 -13.12 -23.33 81.76
N VAL A 1038 -13.89 -22.70 80.88
CA VAL A 1038 -15.27 -22.27 81.15
C VAL A 1038 -16.30 -22.79 80.14
N GLY A 1039 -15.86 -23.25 78.97
CA GLY A 1039 -16.69 -23.70 77.86
C GLY A 1039 -16.96 -25.21 77.83
N GLU A 1040 -17.40 -25.69 76.68
CA GLU A 1040 -17.88 -27.06 76.46
C GLU A 1040 -16.81 -28.13 76.75
N GLY A 1041 -15.54 -27.84 76.48
CA GLY A 1041 -14.43 -28.76 76.71
C GLY A 1041 -13.93 -28.84 78.16
N LYS A 1042 -14.44 -28.02 79.09
CA LYS A 1042 -13.85 -27.86 80.43
C LYS A 1042 -13.78 -29.14 81.25
N GLU A 1043 -14.84 -29.97 81.20
CA GLU A 1043 -14.94 -31.16 82.04
C GLU A 1043 -14.00 -32.26 81.55
N ALA A 1044 -13.97 -32.50 80.23
CA ALA A 1044 -13.07 -33.44 79.59
C ALA A 1044 -11.60 -33.01 79.74
N PHE A 1045 -11.31 -31.73 79.55
CA PHE A 1045 -9.97 -31.19 79.69
C PHE A 1045 -9.47 -31.25 81.14
N ALA A 1046 -10.30 -30.87 82.11
CA ALA A 1046 -9.94 -30.99 83.53
C ALA A 1046 -9.73 -32.45 83.96
N ALA A 1047 -10.52 -33.39 83.45
CA ALA A 1047 -10.35 -34.81 83.74
C ALA A 1047 -9.00 -35.36 83.21
N LYS A 1048 -8.59 -34.95 82.01
CA LYS A 1048 -7.34 -35.44 81.38
C LYS A 1048 -6.09 -34.67 81.84
N TYR A 1049 -6.16 -33.36 82.01
CA TYR A 1049 -5.00 -32.49 82.26
C TYR A 1049 -4.95 -31.91 83.67
N GLY A 1050 -6.01 -31.98 84.46
CA GLY A 1050 -6.12 -31.33 85.78
C GLY A 1050 -5.07 -31.78 86.79
N SER A 1051 -4.79 -33.09 86.84
CA SER A 1051 -3.81 -33.69 87.76
C SER A 1051 -2.36 -33.67 87.26
N LEU A 1052 -2.13 -33.33 85.98
CA LEU A 1052 -0.79 -33.28 85.38
C LEU A 1052 -0.01 -32.04 85.85
N SER A 1053 1.32 -32.13 85.89
CA SER A 1053 2.17 -30.94 85.96
C SER A 1053 2.05 -30.14 84.65
N LEU A 1054 2.44 -28.86 84.62
CA LEU A 1054 2.46 -28.11 83.36
C LEU A 1054 3.38 -28.78 82.32
N PHE A 1055 4.48 -29.37 82.78
CA PHE A 1055 5.42 -30.13 81.95
C PHE A 1055 4.78 -31.38 81.34
N ASP A 1056 4.13 -32.22 82.14
CA ASP A 1056 3.48 -33.45 81.63
C ASP A 1056 2.24 -33.13 80.79
N ALA A 1057 1.50 -32.07 81.14
CA ALA A 1057 0.40 -31.55 80.34
C ALA A 1057 0.89 -31.08 78.96
N THR A 1058 2.04 -30.41 78.90
CA THR A 1058 2.64 -29.97 77.64
C THR A 1058 3.11 -31.14 76.80
N ARG A 1059 3.71 -32.17 77.41
CA ARG A 1059 4.09 -33.41 76.70
C ARG A 1059 2.88 -34.05 76.01
N GLU A 1060 1.78 -34.17 76.76
CA GLU A 1060 0.57 -34.84 76.29
C GLU A 1060 -0.19 -34.01 75.24
N ALA A 1061 -0.24 -32.70 75.39
CA ALA A 1061 -0.80 -31.80 74.38
C ALA A 1061 0.04 -31.80 73.09
N TYR A 1062 1.36 -31.70 73.20
CA TYR A 1062 2.26 -31.73 72.04
C TYR A 1062 2.11 -33.02 71.23
N LYS A 1063 2.02 -34.17 71.91
CA LYS A 1063 1.79 -35.46 71.24
C LYS A 1063 0.48 -35.48 70.45
N THR A 1064 -0.57 -34.88 70.99
CA THR A 1064 -1.89 -34.82 70.34
C THR A 1064 -1.86 -33.90 69.11
N ILE A 1065 -1.22 -32.73 69.23
CA ILE A 1065 -1.19 -31.70 68.18
C ILE A 1065 -0.25 -32.08 67.03
N PHE A 1066 0.93 -32.57 67.36
CA PHE A 1066 2.00 -32.85 66.40
C PHE A 1066 2.12 -34.32 66.00
N GLY A 1067 1.45 -35.23 66.70
CA GLY A 1067 1.43 -36.67 66.40
C GLY A 1067 2.58 -37.49 67.02
N ALA A 1068 3.59 -36.85 67.63
CA ALA A 1068 4.73 -37.52 68.27
C ALA A 1068 5.09 -36.89 69.62
N ALA A 1069 5.57 -37.70 70.57
CA ALA A 1069 5.98 -37.20 71.89
C ALA A 1069 7.31 -36.43 71.81
N PRO A 1070 7.40 -35.19 72.35
CA PRO A 1070 8.62 -34.41 72.33
C PRO A 1070 9.64 -34.91 73.36
N THR A 1071 10.91 -34.57 73.18
CA THR A 1071 11.95 -34.82 74.20
C THR A 1071 11.80 -33.90 75.40
N ASP A 1072 12.22 -34.34 76.58
CA ASP A 1072 12.14 -33.56 77.83
C ASP A 1072 12.84 -32.19 77.71
N ALA A 1073 13.98 -32.15 77.01
CA ALA A 1073 14.69 -30.91 76.72
C ALA A 1073 13.86 -29.93 75.87
N LYS A 1074 13.10 -30.43 74.89
CA LYS A 1074 12.22 -29.61 74.05
C LYS A 1074 11.06 -29.02 74.87
N ILE A 1075 10.47 -29.81 75.77
CA ILE A 1075 9.38 -29.32 76.63
C ILE A 1075 9.89 -28.24 77.58
N HIS A 1076 11.01 -28.47 78.27
CA HIS A 1076 11.62 -27.47 79.15
C HIS A 1076 11.91 -26.15 78.41
N ALA A 1077 12.51 -26.23 77.22
CA ALA A 1077 12.76 -25.06 76.38
C ALA A 1077 11.48 -24.29 76.00
N MET A 1078 10.37 -25.01 75.79
CA MET A 1078 9.08 -24.43 75.40
C MET A 1078 8.36 -23.72 76.54
N ILE A 1079 8.36 -24.28 77.76
CA ILE A 1079 7.50 -23.79 78.85
C ILE A 1079 8.21 -23.00 79.93
N ASP A 1080 9.51 -23.23 80.17
CA ASP A 1080 10.21 -22.60 81.29
C ASP A 1080 10.34 -21.07 81.09
N SER A 1081 10.35 -20.60 79.84
CA SER A 1081 10.39 -19.18 79.49
C SER A 1081 9.01 -18.50 79.38
N ARG A 1082 7.92 -19.28 79.39
CA ARG A 1082 6.55 -18.78 79.12
C ARG A 1082 5.53 -19.10 80.22
N ALA A 1083 5.92 -19.84 81.27
CA ALA A 1083 5.01 -20.28 82.33
C ALA A 1083 4.24 -19.11 82.99
N ASP A 1084 4.91 -17.99 83.29
CA ASP A 1084 4.27 -16.81 83.89
C ASP A 1084 3.30 -16.11 82.92
N TYR A 1085 3.67 -16.04 81.63
CA TYR A 1085 2.83 -15.49 80.57
C TYR A 1085 1.54 -16.31 80.38
N LEU A 1086 1.67 -17.63 80.33
CA LEU A 1086 0.53 -18.55 80.24
C LEU A 1086 -0.33 -18.51 81.50
N ALA A 1087 0.29 -18.35 82.68
CA ALA A 1087 -0.44 -18.23 83.94
C ALA A 1087 -1.24 -16.92 84.03
N ALA A 1088 -0.73 -15.83 83.45
CA ALA A 1088 -1.45 -14.56 83.37
C ALA A 1088 -2.71 -14.66 82.51
N TYR A 1089 -2.63 -15.32 81.34
CA TYR A 1089 -3.79 -15.55 80.48
C TYR A 1089 -4.76 -16.61 81.04
N GLY A 1090 -4.23 -17.65 81.68
CA GLY A 1090 -5.02 -18.69 82.33
C GLY A 1090 -5.79 -18.18 83.55
N GLY A 1091 -5.26 -17.19 84.26
CA GLY A 1091 -5.93 -16.48 85.37
C GLY A 1091 -6.17 -17.34 86.62
N ASP A 1092 -5.52 -18.48 86.76
CA ASP A 1092 -5.67 -19.42 87.89
C ASP A 1092 -4.34 -19.97 88.44
N GLY A 1093 -3.23 -19.27 88.16
CA GLY A 1093 -1.89 -19.60 88.67
C GLY A 1093 -1.16 -20.69 87.86
N THR A 1094 0.13 -20.87 88.12
CA THR A 1094 1.06 -21.65 87.26
C THR A 1094 0.73 -23.14 87.09
N SER A 1095 -0.12 -23.70 87.97
CA SER A 1095 -0.59 -25.10 87.89
C SER A 1095 -2.09 -25.22 87.57
N GLY A 1096 -2.77 -24.09 87.35
CA GLY A 1096 -4.19 -24.02 87.07
C GLY A 1096 -4.59 -24.64 85.74
N ILE A 1097 -5.88 -24.98 85.61
CA ILE A 1097 -6.39 -25.60 84.38
C ILE A 1097 -6.46 -24.58 83.24
N GLY A 1098 -6.70 -23.30 83.56
CA GLY A 1098 -6.62 -22.19 82.62
C GLY A 1098 -5.22 -22.01 82.04
N THR A 1099 -4.17 -22.10 82.88
CA THR A 1099 -2.78 -22.03 82.42
C THR A 1099 -2.42 -23.16 81.44
N LYS A 1100 -2.95 -24.37 81.67
CA LYS A 1100 -2.78 -25.50 80.75
C LYS A 1100 -3.58 -25.32 79.47
N ALA A 1101 -4.78 -24.75 79.54
CA ALA A 1101 -5.56 -24.41 78.35
C ALA A 1101 -4.88 -23.32 77.51
N ALA A 1102 -4.28 -22.30 78.15
CA ALA A 1102 -3.46 -21.30 77.49
C ALA A 1102 -2.24 -21.93 76.78
N MET A 1103 -1.58 -22.90 77.42
CA MET A 1103 -0.47 -23.65 76.84
C MET A 1103 -0.91 -24.41 75.57
N VAL A 1104 -2.07 -25.07 75.61
CA VAL A 1104 -2.64 -25.75 74.43
C VAL A 1104 -2.90 -24.77 73.30
N GLY A 1105 -3.54 -23.63 73.59
CA GLY A 1105 -3.80 -22.60 72.59
C GLY A 1105 -2.50 -22.08 71.95
N TRP A 1106 -1.46 -21.87 72.75
CA TRP A 1106 -0.15 -21.51 72.23
C TRP A 1106 0.44 -22.61 71.31
N LEU A 1107 0.38 -23.89 71.71
CA LEU A 1107 0.87 -24.99 70.88
C LEU A 1107 0.12 -25.13 69.55
N LEU A 1108 -1.20 -24.92 69.54
CA LEU A 1108 -2.01 -24.92 68.31
C LEU A 1108 -1.61 -23.76 67.38
N ALA A 1109 -1.35 -22.58 67.94
CA ALA A 1109 -0.84 -21.46 67.16
C ALA A 1109 0.53 -21.76 66.54
N GLU A 1110 1.44 -22.37 67.30
CA GLU A 1110 2.76 -22.77 66.78
C GLU A 1110 2.68 -23.87 65.72
N ALA A 1111 1.76 -24.83 65.89
CA ALA A 1111 1.52 -25.87 64.89
C ALA A 1111 1.04 -25.28 63.56
N GLN A 1112 0.07 -24.36 63.59
CA GLN A 1112 -0.43 -23.72 62.38
C GLN A 1112 0.60 -22.75 61.76
N LYS A 1113 1.37 -22.00 62.56
CA LYS A 1113 2.45 -21.11 62.05
C LYS A 1113 3.56 -21.90 61.35
N ALA A 1114 3.93 -23.04 61.92
CA ALA A 1114 4.97 -23.90 61.38
C ALA A 1114 4.45 -24.83 60.27
N ASP A 1115 3.14 -24.81 60.00
CA ASP A 1115 2.45 -25.73 59.10
C ASP A 1115 2.84 -27.19 59.36
N LEU A 1116 2.85 -27.56 60.66
CA LEU A 1116 3.41 -28.82 61.13
C LEU A 1116 2.51 -29.46 62.17
N GLY A 1117 2.33 -30.77 62.02
CA GLY A 1117 1.60 -31.60 62.96
C GLY A 1117 0.28 -32.11 62.40
N VAL A 1118 -0.15 -33.26 62.94
CA VAL A 1118 -1.34 -33.97 62.48
C VAL A 1118 -2.61 -33.12 62.56
N MET A 1119 -2.74 -32.25 63.57
CA MET A 1119 -3.91 -31.40 63.72
C MET A 1119 -3.98 -30.27 62.69
N ALA A 1120 -2.87 -29.58 62.44
CA ALA A 1120 -2.80 -28.51 61.45
C ALA A 1120 -3.10 -29.05 60.04
N ARG A 1121 -2.43 -30.14 59.66
CA ARG A 1121 -2.58 -30.75 58.32
C ARG A 1121 -3.97 -31.36 58.07
N ALA A 1122 -4.55 -32.02 59.06
CA ALA A 1122 -5.91 -32.54 58.95
C ALA A 1122 -6.95 -31.40 58.85
N ASN A 1123 -6.70 -30.30 59.57
CA ASN A 1123 -7.56 -29.12 59.50
C ASN A 1123 -7.46 -28.40 58.15
N ASP A 1124 -6.27 -28.31 57.56
CA ASP A 1124 -6.11 -27.71 56.23
C ASP A 1124 -6.76 -28.56 55.14
N ALA A 1125 -6.68 -29.89 55.24
CA ALA A 1125 -7.43 -30.80 54.36
C ALA A 1125 -8.95 -30.61 54.50
N TRP A 1126 -9.44 -30.40 55.72
CA TRP A 1126 -10.86 -30.10 55.97
C TRP A 1126 -11.27 -28.70 55.48
N LEU A 1127 -10.39 -27.69 55.61
CA LEU A 1127 -10.64 -26.35 55.08
C LEU A 1127 -10.66 -26.31 53.54
N THR A 1128 -9.86 -27.18 52.91
CA THR A 1128 -9.88 -27.36 51.45
C THR A 1128 -11.25 -27.85 50.99
N ASP A 1129 -11.79 -28.87 51.67
CA ASP A 1129 -13.14 -29.40 51.43
C ASP A 1129 -14.24 -28.39 51.82
N LEU A 1130 -13.97 -27.47 52.76
CA LEU A 1130 -14.90 -26.41 53.11
C LEU A 1130 -14.99 -25.32 52.03
N ALA A 1131 -13.94 -25.17 51.22
CA ALA A 1131 -13.83 -24.12 50.21
C ALA A 1131 -14.86 -24.29 49.08
N ASP A 1132 -15.24 -25.53 48.75
CA ASP A 1132 -16.30 -25.80 47.76
C ASP A 1132 -17.73 -25.66 48.31
N GLY A 1133 -17.86 -25.36 49.61
CA GLY A 1133 -19.14 -25.15 50.29
C GLY A 1133 -19.71 -26.38 51.00
N SER A 1134 -19.10 -27.57 50.87
CA SER A 1134 -19.77 -28.84 51.17
C SER A 1134 -19.15 -29.70 52.28
N ALA A 1135 -18.07 -29.26 52.92
CA ALA A 1135 -17.42 -30.04 54.00
C ALA A 1135 -18.37 -30.56 55.09
N PRO A 1136 -18.16 -31.80 55.60
CA PRO A 1136 -18.88 -32.34 56.73
C PRO A 1136 -18.47 -31.63 58.04
N PHE A 1137 -19.46 -31.23 58.83
CA PHE A 1137 -19.27 -30.56 60.12
C PHE A 1137 -19.51 -31.49 61.32
N ALA A 1138 -19.09 -31.08 62.53
CA ALA A 1138 -19.20 -31.88 63.76
C ALA A 1138 -18.49 -33.25 63.67
N ILE A 1139 -17.37 -33.28 62.93
CA ILE A 1139 -16.56 -34.46 62.64
C ILE A 1139 -15.23 -34.40 63.39
N ASP A 1140 -14.73 -35.55 63.83
CA ASP A 1140 -13.37 -35.73 64.33
C ASP A 1140 -12.44 -35.79 63.11
N ILE A 1141 -11.64 -34.74 62.90
CA ILE A 1141 -10.72 -34.66 61.75
C ILE A 1141 -9.46 -35.48 61.97
N LEU A 1142 -9.23 -35.97 63.19
CA LEU A 1142 -8.09 -36.84 63.54
C LEU A 1142 -8.42 -38.33 63.46
N ASP A 1143 -9.70 -38.70 63.29
CA ASP A 1143 -10.12 -40.08 63.02
C ASP A 1143 -9.68 -40.50 61.59
N PRO A 1144 -8.75 -41.46 61.45
CA PRO A 1144 -8.28 -41.92 60.15
C PRO A 1144 -9.40 -42.47 59.25
N ALA A 1145 -10.52 -42.92 59.82
CA ALA A 1145 -11.67 -43.39 59.06
C ALA A 1145 -12.48 -42.26 58.39
N LYS A 1146 -12.22 -41.00 58.75
CA LYS A 1146 -12.91 -39.82 58.20
C LYS A 1146 -12.21 -39.18 57.02
N GLY A 1147 -11.00 -39.64 56.66
CA GLY A 1147 -10.30 -39.24 55.44
C GLY A 1147 -9.43 -37.98 55.55
N TYR A 1148 -9.61 -37.15 56.58
CA TYR A 1148 -8.80 -35.94 56.79
C TYR A 1148 -7.45 -36.22 57.44
N TYR A 1149 -7.34 -37.26 58.27
CA TYR A 1149 -6.07 -37.66 58.87
C TYR A 1149 -5.26 -38.58 57.95
N LYS A 1150 -4.00 -38.23 57.68
CA LYS A 1150 -3.03 -39.08 56.99
C LYS A 1150 -1.82 -39.36 57.89
N ALA A 1151 -1.32 -40.59 57.89
CA ALA A 1151 -0.18 -41.01 58.72
C ALA A 1151 1.10 -40.21 58.42
N ASP A 1152 1.27 -39.75 57.18
CA ASP A 1152 2.45 -38.99 56.74
C ASP A 1152 2.51 -37.57 57.33
N PHE A 1153 1.39 -37.06 57.87
CA PHE A 1153 1.34 -35.77 58.57
C PHE A 1153 2.20 -35.73 59.85
N ILE A 1154 2.62 -36.89 60.35
CA ILE A 1154 3.48 -37.02 61.54
C ILE A 1154 4.94 -36.61 61.25
N PHE A 1155 5.42 -36.79 60.01
CA PHE A 1155 6.86 -36.67 59.68
C PHE A 1155 7.22 -35.45 58.81
N GLY A 1156 6.26 -34.57 58.52
CA GLY A 1156 6.53 -33.32 57.77
C GLY A 1156 6.96 -33.57 56.32
N GLY A 1157 6.37 -34.56 55.63
CA GLY A 1157 6.49 -34.70 54.18
C GLY A 1157 5.60 -33.68 53.47
N GLY A 1158 6.17 -33.00 52.46
CA GLY A 1158 5.54 -31.90 51.71
C GLY A 1158 4.34 -32.30 50.87
#